data_AF-A0A928BA77-F1
#
_entry.id   AF-A0A928BA77-F1
#
_cell.length_a   1.000
_cell.length_b   1.000
_cell.length_c   1.000
_cell.angle_alpha   90.00
_cell.angle_beta   90.00
_cell.angle_gamma   90.00
#
_symmetry.space_group_name_H-M   'P 1'
#
loop_
_entity.id
_entity.type
_entity.pdbx_description
1 polymer ?
#
loop_
_entity_poly.entity_id
_entity_poly.type
_entity_poly.pdbx_seq_one_letter_code
_entity_poly.pdbx_strand_id
1 'polypeptide(L)'
;MKRVHSLKNGASRQAGLFCLSLLALVLICASCEKEPIREIITPTDEYLGNNNLISLVEGCSKYPSDHFVMTLRTASGDKIRRSGKMKFGKGSNTQLHLDYGIADGRYELLNLEYQKEDENGNMRTKRFGLGCRLSFDNGKMTLHSKWNSRMQMFGSGTPVDTLYIASEDHLEQLRQAVNDSFTNEEIDKNYYFLQTDDLDGYMLSEYVSPEYGWMPIGSQQEVPFHSVYDGGGYVIDNLYINRKYMYASALFGFTDGAHIRNVHITNADIRGDFGVSGLVGIVVSGAGRFTGTFIERCTVSNSTITGARESYGVGGLVGVIDMNTGIVADHCKSLDNSIFASHQAGGVVGAGSRGSIIAVTLCENSSAVKSEYNSAGGIVAVCDTLQAMGCINRGAVDGSTLFTTANEENIQNCVGTGGIAGGAGPCNFTACMNFGPVNGKSGVGGILGSTRVSGSQPGEAYISNNAVFLNCKNEGAVSGNEYVGGLCGDSQVGCKGSINKGKITATSRYAGGLIGMAPISVVHNNLNKGEVRAYQYAGGIAGVSHCTFMAINQNMGKITAEHSHAAGILGAGSNDVTINYCANLGDVVSDREAYTSGICAEIGKPEGPLDYVVLVVAGVEVIGSIFDMAFAFINFPEAVAPILSGVSLVWTIATTITEAVFAGLNIDSIISNDEIRSINEENLAELDAIGKQVSEELENNRNAADIDPELLGLPEEYAENLQKLVEHIENEDNYSIFNDNANKAREERFSDVNTMELAKECFHTCLSGFTTLVSLAAGICATIASGGAAAPAVAFTLVGGVASIVGAGNSMWQTLTTYEQNIVTLDQCIQAGFISAPDQAEGATGGIVAKLNSYGQITDCINIGRGTSAGGHLVGYAGHNSLVKNSLTVAPAGSWGGIYASKEGNADMSGLYYLAEESAARQAIGSMSGATPLTLDELADSSKFQGWDFDSDKGRWSIPKRGNILYPIPYKSRYTVDDQN
;
A
#
# COMPACT_ATOMS: atom_id res chain seq x y z
N MET A 1 13.39 -18.32 -55.56
CA MET A 1 14.82 -18.69 -55.75
C MET A 1 15.67 -17.43 -55.79
N LYS A 2 16.68 -17.35 -54.90
CA LYS A 2 17.98 -16.63 -54.97
C LYS A 2 18.00 -15.12 -55.34
N ARG A 3 18.32 -14.23 -54.37
CA ARG A 3 19.67 -13.62 -54.05
C ARG A 3 20.06 -12.50 -55.05
N VAL A 4 20.62 -11.31 -54.73
CA VAL A 4 21.42 -10.80 -53.58
C VAL A 4 21.78 -9.30 -53.75
N HIS A 5 21.88 -8.54 -52.63
CA HIS A 5 22.74 -7.36 -52.31
C HIS A 5 22.54 -5.98 -53.03
N SER A 6 22.72 -4.79 -52.43
CA SER A 6 23.20 -4.36 -51.09
C SER A 6 22.93 -2.86 -50.79
N LEU A 7 22.67 -2.56 -49.50
CA LEU A 7 23.24 -1.51 -48.61
C LEU A 7 22.83 -0.01 -48.62
N LYS A 8 22.37 0.41 -47.42
CA LYS A 8 22.59 1.66 -46.62
C LYS A 8 21.74 2.90 -46.96
N ASN A 9 21.15 3.67 -46.02
CA ASN A 9 21.31 3.82 -44.56
C ASN A 9 20.12 4.60 -43.95
N GLY A 10 19.79 4.34 -42.67
CA GLY A 10 19.42 5.39 -41.72
C GLY A 10 17.98 5.46 -41.18
N ALA A 11 17.57 4.54 -40.29
CA ALA A 11 16.67 4.78 -39.14
C ALA A 11 16.22 3.43 -38.52
N SER A 12 16.75 3.07 -37.35
CA SER A 12 16.18 2.16 -36.32
C SER A 12 17.31 1.55 -35.47
N ARG A 13 17.73 2.29 -34.45
CA ARG A 13 18.54 1.78 -33.34
C ARG A 13 17.99 2.44 -32.07
N GLN A 14 16.93 1.84 -31.50
CA GLN A 14 16.58 2.00 -30.07
C GLN A 14 15.44 1.11 -29.55
N ALA A 15 14.83 0.22 -30.36
CA ALA A 15 13.76 -0.69 -29.88
C ALA A 15 14.19 -2.17 -29.72
N GLY A 16 15.49 -2.47 -29.75
CA GLY A 16 15.99 -3.85 -29.89
C GLY A 16 16.93 -4.35 -28.79
N LEU A 17 17.02 -3.68 -27.64
CA LEU A 17 17.85 -4.11 -26.51
C LEU A 17 17.08 -4.43 -25.22
N PHE A 18 15.76 -4.17 -25.17
CA PHE A 18 14.93 -4.37 -23.98
C PHE A 18 14.18 -5.72 -23.92
N CYS A 19 14.26 -6.55 -24.96
CA CYS A 19 13.59 -7.85 -25.02
C CYS A 19 14.53 -9.06 -24.85
N LEU A 20 15.81 -8.84 -24.57
CA LEU A 20 16.80 -9.92 -24.37
C LEU A 20 17.28 -10.06 -22.91
N SER A 21 16.98 -9.11 -22.03
CA SER A 21 17.14 -9.24 -20.57
C SER A 21 15.92 -9.86 -19.88
N LEU A 22 14.72 -9.76 -20.47
CA LEU A 22 13.49 -10.33 -19.92
C LEU A 22 13.30 -11.84 -20.20
N LEU A 23 14.06 -12.42 -21.13
CA LEU A 23 14.02 -13.86 -21.41
C LEU A 23 15.09 -14.66 -20.64
N ALA A 24 15.95 -13.99 -19.87
CA ALA A 24 16.93 -14.64 -18.99
C ALA A 24 16.48 -14.74 -17.52
N LEU A 25 15.42 -14.03 -17.12
CA LEU A 25 14.83 -14.11 -15.77
C LEU A 25 13.56 -14.98 -15.68
N VAL A 26 12.98 -15.39 -16.81
CA VAL A 26 11.79 -16.28 -16.86
C VAL A 26 12.17 -17.75 -17.14
N LEU A 27 13.47 -18.06 -17.14
CA LEU A 27 14.02 -19.42 -17.29
C LEU A 27 14.89 -19.89 -16.12
N ILE A 28 14.65 -19.33 -14.92
CA ILE A 28 14.94 -20.01 -13.65
C ILE A 28 13.61 -20.45 -13.01
N CYS A 29 12.67 -20.93 -13.85
CA CYS A 29 11.93 -22.13 -13.48
C CYS A 29 12.86 -23.31 -13.77
N ALA A 30 13.96 -23.41 -13.00
CA ALA A 30 14.63 -24.68 -12.88
C ALA A 30 13.59 -25.57 -12.19
N SER A 31 13.02 -26.49 -12.96
CA SER A 31 12.58 -27.76 -12.41
C SER A 31 13.56 -28.14 -11.32
N CYS A 32 13.05 -28.45 -10.14
CA CYS A 32 13.79 -29.11 -9.07
C CYS A 32 14.27 -30.48 -9.62
N GLU A 33 15.27 -30.46 -10.51
CA GLU A 33 16.20 -31.56 -10.62
C GLU A 33 16.95 -31.50 -9.31
N LYS A 34 16.41 -32.18 -8.29
CA LYS A 34 17.16 -32.57 -7.09
C LYS A 34 18.54 -32.96 -7.60
N GLU A 35 19.58 -32.21 -7.22
CA GLU A 35 20.93 -32.60 -7.60
C GLU A 35 21.07 -34.09 -7.27
N PRO A 36 21.40 -34.94 -8.26
CA PRO A 36 21.39 -36.37 -8.04
C PRO A 36 22.42 -36.65 -6.95
N ILE A 37 21.94 -37.04 -5.77
CA ILE A 37 22.82 -37.52 -4.71
C ILE A 37 23.58 -38.68 -5.33
N ARG A 38 24.89 -38.52 -5.55
CA ARG A 38 25.70 -39.56 -6.19
C ARG A 38 25.72 -40.76 -5.26
N GLU A 39 24.84 -41.70 -5.54
CA GLU A 39 24.82 -42.99 -4.88
C GLU A 39 26.06 -43.78 -5.29
N ILE A 40 26.79 -44.22 -4.28
CA ILE A 40 27.58 -45.45 -4.32
C ILE A 40 28.79 -45.39 -5.26
N ILE A 41 29.94 -45.18 -4.60
CA ILE A 41 31.32 -45.45 -4.99
C ILE A 41 31.45 -46.21 -6.31
N THR A 42 31.74 -45.45 -7.36
CA THR A 42 32.22 -45.98 -8.64
C THR A 42 33.75 -45.91 -8.64
N PRO A 43 34.45 -46.65 -9.53
CA PRO A 43 35.91 -46.52 -9.69
C PRO A 43 36.39 -45.10 -10.05
N THR A 44 35.47 -44.19 -10.35
CA THR A 44 35.67 -42.78 -10.69
C THR A 44 35.30 -41.82 -9.56
N ASP A 45 35.05 -42.30 -8.33
CA ASP A 45 34.80 -41.46 -7.16
C ASP A 45 36.07 -40.67 -6.76
N GLU A 46 36.12 -39.39 -7.16
CA GLU A 46 37.23 -38.48 -6.88
C GLU A 46 37.39 -38.11 -5.40
N TYR A 47 36.36 -38.37 -4.58
CA TYR A 47 36.35 -38.11 -3.14
C TYR A 47 36.82 -39.30 -2.32
N LEU A 48 37.30 -40.37 -2.97
CA LEU A 48 37.82 -41.55 -2.31
C LEU A 48 39.23 -41.28 -1.77
N GLY A 49 39.47 -41.67 -0.51
CA GLY A 49 40.77 -41.47 0.12
C GLY A 49 41.01 -42.37 1.31
N ASN A 50 42.12 -42.11 2.01
CA ASN A 50 42.61 -42.99 3.07
C ASN A 50 41.93 -42.75 4.44
N ASN A 51 41.09 -41.71 4.57
CA ASN A 51 40.45 -41.35 5.84
C ASN A 51 39.18 -42.16 6.06
N ASN A 52 39.28 -43.30 6.76
CA ASN A 52 38.16 -44.21 7.03
C ASN A 52 37.60 -44.13 8.46
N LEU A 53 38.10 -43.21 9.29
CA LEU A 53 37.68 -43.05 10.68
C LEU A 53 37.33 -41.59 10.98
N ILE A 54 36.10 -41.36 11.44
CA ILE A 54 35.64 -40.06 11.95
C ILE A 54 35.33 -40.22 13.44
N SER A 55 35.91 -39.38 14.29
CA SER A 55 35.67 -39.41 15.74
C SER A 55 34.89 -38.18 16.20
N LEU A 56 33.73 -38.38 16.80
CA LEU A 56 32.82 -37.35 17.30
C LEU A 56 32.72 -37.45 18.82
N VAL A 57 32.65 -36.32 19.53
CA VAL A 57 32.82 -36.31 20.99
C VAL A 57 31.58 -36.79 21.73
N GLU A 58 30.36 -36.42 21.29
CA GLU A 58 29.10 -36.85 21.94
C GLU A 58 27.89 -37.00 20.99
N GLY A 59 28.00 -36.48 19.75
CA GLY A 59 26.82 -36.17 18.94
C GLY A 59 26.01 -37.33 18.39
N CYS A 60 26.48 -38.57 18.50
CA CYS A 60 25.79 -39.75 17.97
C CYS A 60 25.29 -40.71 19.06
N SER A 61 25.38 -40.33 20.35
CA SER A 61 25.04 -41.22 21.47
C SER A 61 23.59 -41.75 21.46
N LYS A 62 22.67 -41.07 20.77
CA LYS A 62 21.25 -41.42 20.62
C LYS A 62 20.91 -42.15 19.30
N TYR A 63 21.88 -42.36 18.42
CA TYR A 63 21.62 -43.03 17.14
C TYR A 63 21.30 -44.53 17.36
N PRO A 64 20.24 -45.08 16.75
CA PRO A 64 19.66 -46.36 17.18
C PRO A 64 20.27 -47.61 16.51
N SER A 65 21.23 -47.46 15.60
CA SER A 65 21.80 -48.55 14.81
C SER A 65 23.33 -48.60 14.89
N ASP A 66 23.96 -49.75 14.64
CA ASP A 66 25.41 -49.88 14.49
C ASP A 66 25.87 -49.71 13.03
N HIS A 67 24.95 -49.73 12.07
CA HIS A 67 25.20 -49.42 10.65
C HIS A 67 24.58 -48.07 10.29
N PHE A 68 25.22 -47.35 9.38
CA PHE A 68 24.71 -46.08 8.86
C PHE A 68 25.01 -45.93 7.37
N VAL A 69 24.19 -45.12 6.71
CA VAL A 69 24.57 -44.44 5.47
C VAL A 69 24.63 -42.96 5.77
N MET A 70 25.81 -42.37 5.61
CA MET A 70 26.07 -40.97 5.93
C MET A 70 26.05 -40.15 4.65
N THR A 71 25.39 -39.01 4.70
CA THR A 71 25.47 -37.99 3.65
C THR A 71 26.43 -36.89 4.08
N LEU A 72 27.42 -36.59 3.24
CA LEU A 72 28.38 -35.49 3.45
C LEU A 72 28.31 -34.51 2.28
N ARG A 73 28.57 -33.24 2.57
CA ARG A 73 28.81 -32.20 1.58
C ARG A 73 30.28 -31.87 1.47
N THR A 74 30.80 -31.79 0.26
CA THR A 74 32.19 -31.41 -0.02
C THR A 74 32.35 -29.89 -0.03
N ALA A 75 33.60 -29.41 -0.08
CA ALA A 75 33.89 -27.99 -0.23
C ALA A 75 33.39 -27.37 -1.55
N SER A 76 33.19 -28.19 -2.60
CA SER A 76 32.60 -27.76 -3.88
C SER A 76 31.07 -27.68 -3.84
N GLY A 77 30.43 -28.18 -2.77
CA GLY A 77 28.97 -28.25 -2.64
C GLY A 77 28.37 -29.62 -2.96
N ASP A 78 29.14 -30.54 -3.55
CA ASP A 78 28.64 -31.87 -3.94
C ASP A 78 28.20 -32.68 -2.72
N LYS A 79 27.05 -33.36 -2.82
CA LYS A 79 26.58 -34.33 -1.82
C LYS A 79 27.03 -35.74 -2.19
N ILE A 80 27.78 -36.37 -1.29
CA ILE A 80 28.27 -37.75 -1.41
C ILE A 80 27.73 -38.62 -0.28
N ARG A 81 27.57 -39.92 -0.54
CA ARG A 81 27.16 -40.91 0.47
C ARG A 81 28.29 -41.88 0.81
N ARG A 82 28.39 -42.22 2.10
CA ARG A 82 29.33 -43.23 2.63
C ARG A 82 28.62 -44.13 3.62
N SER A 83 28.69 -45.44 3.42
CA SER A 83 28.25 -46.41 4.41
C SER A 83 29.35 -46.71 5.42
N GLY A 84 28.97 -47.18 6.59
CA GLY A 84 29.92 -47.60 7.59
C GLY A 84 29.28 -48.21 8.83
N LYS A 85 30.14 -48.52 9.79
CA LYS A 85 29.76 -49.03 11.11
C LYS A 85 30.16 -48.06 12.20
N MET A 86 29.29 -47.90 13.17
CA MET A 86 29.51 -47.04 14.31
C MET A 86 29.99 -47.83 15.52
N LYS A 87 30.93 -47.26 16.28
CA LYS A 87 31.42 -47.80 17.55
C LYS A 87 31.33 -46.73 18.63
N PHE A 88 30.66 -47.08 19.73
CA PHE A 88 30.61 -46.25 20.93
C PHE A 88 31.84 -46.52 21.81
N GLY A 89 32.65 -45.48 22.03
CA GLY A 89 33.85 -45.53 22.86
C GLY A 89 33.56 -45.26 24.35
N LYS A 90 34.61 -45.29 25.18
CA LYS A 90 34.52 -44.85 26.59
C LYS A 90 34.43 -43.32 26.67
N GLY A 91 33.49 -42.80 27.45
CA GLY A 91 33.34 -41.35 27.72
C GLY A 91 32.69 -40.57 26.57
N SER A 92 31.53 -41.02 26.09
CA SER A 92 30.68 -40.38 25.05
C SER A 92 31.26 -40.30 23.62
N ASN A 93 32.56 -40.56 23.42
CA ASN A 93 33.18 -40.55 22.09
C ASN A 93 32.56 -41.60 21.15
N THR A 94 32.07 -41.15 20.00
CA THR A 94 31.54 -42.00 18.93
C THR A 94 32.50 -42.05 17.75
N GLN A 95 32.75 -43.25 17.23
CA GLN A 95 33.60 -43.47 16.07
C GLN A 95 32.79 -44.01 14.90
N LEU A 96 32.81 -43.30 13.77
CA LEU A 96 32.24 -43.72 12.50
C LEU A 96 33.34 -44.35 11.65
N HIS A 97 33.28 -45.67 11.46
CA HIS A 97 34.20 -46.43 10.61
C HIS A 97 33.57 -46.57 9.23
N LEU A 98 34.11 -45.85 8.25
CA LEU A 98 33.60 -45.87 6.87
C LEU A 98 34.05 -47.14 6.16
N ASP A 99 33.16 -47.73 5.36
CA ASP A 99 33.51 -48.88 4.51
C ASP A 99 34.57 -48.49 3.46
N TYR A 100 34.49 -47.24 2.98
CA TYR A 100 35.47 -46.61 2.10
C TYR A 100 35.78 -45.20 2.61
N GLY A 101 37.07 -44.88 2.71
CA GLY A 101 37.52 -43.60 3.23
C GLY A 101 37.31 -42.41 2.29
N ILE A 102 37.42 -41.21 2.85
CA ILE A 102 37.33 -39.94 2.13
C ILE A 102 38.71 -39.29 1.95
N ALA A 103 38.89 -38.49 0.90
CA ALA A 103 40.12 -37.75 0.64
C ALA A 103 40.36 -36.62 1.65
N ASP A 104 41.59 -36.09 1.71
CA ASP A 104 41.86 -34.86 2.46
C ASP A 104 41.06 -33.69 1.88
N GLY A 105 40.53 -32.82 2.73
CA GLY A 105 39.59 -31.78 2.31
C GLY A 105 38.68 -31.31 3.45
N ARG A 106 37.79 -30.37 3.14
CA ARG A 106 36.74 -29.88 4.06
C ARG A 106 35.41 -30.53 3.72
N TYR A 107 34.68 -30.93 4.76
CA TYR A 107 33.40 -31.61 4.63
C TYR A 107 32.40 -31.13 5.68
N GLU A 108 31.12 -31.11 5.32
CA GLU A 108 30.00 -30.97 6.24
C GLU A 108 29.25 -32.30 6.32
N LEU A 109 29.13 -32.87 7.51
CA LEU A 109 28.37 -34.09 7.74
C LEU A 109 26.93 -33.70 8.00
N LEU A 110 26.03 -34.10 7.11
CA LEU A 110 24.64 -33.64 7.13
C LEU A 110 23.80 -34.53 8.04
N ASN A 111 23.74 -35.82 7.72
CA ASN A 111 22.90 -36.79 8.42
C ASN A 111 23.42 -38.23 8.30
N LEU A 112 22.92 -39.08 9.19
CA LEU A 112 23.03 -40.55 9.16
C LEU A 112 21.65 -41.16 8.93
N GLU A 113 21.54 -42.07 7.97
CA GLU A 113 20.30 -42.80 7.69
C GLU A 113 20.24 -44.15 8.41
N TYR A 114 19.10 -44.44 9.02
CA TYR A 114 18.79 -45.71 9.67
C TYR A 114 17.38 -46.18 9.31
N GLN A 115 17.12 -47.48 9.45
CA GLN A 115 15.80 -48.06 9.22
C GLN A 115 15.02 -48.16 10.53
N LYS A 116 13.77 -47.71 10.55
CA LYS A 116 12.85 -47.83 11.68
C LYS A 116 11.48 -48.31 11.21
N GLU A 117 10.92 -49.29 11.91
CA GLU A 117 9.56 -49.77 11.67
C GLU A 117 8.54 -48.71 12.12
N ASP A 118 7.56 -48.41 11.27
CA ASP A 118 6.43 -47.53 11.58
C ASP A 118 5.31 -48.27 12.35
N GLU A 119 4.28 -47.56 12.79
CA GLU A 119 3.16 -48.13 13.58
C GLU A 119 2.35 -49.19 12.80
N ASN A 120 2.48 -49.22 11.47
CA ASN A 120 1.83 -50.17 10.58
C ASN A 120 2.74 -51.36 10.19
N GLY A 121 3.93 -51.45 10.77
CA GLY A 121 4.90 -52.52 10.50
C GLY A 121 5.75 -52.32 9.25
N ASN A 122 5.72 -51.15 8.61
CA ASN A 122 6.54 -50.86 7.44
C ASN A 122 7.90 -50.27 7.84
N MET A 123 8.98 -50.75 7.24
CA MET A 123 10.31 -50.17 7.42
C MET A 123 10.41 -48.84 6.68
N ARG A 124 10.75 -47.77 7.40
CA ARG A 124 11.01 -46.44 6.84
C ARG A 124 12.45 -46.00 7.13
N THR A 125 13.06 -45.33 6.15
CA THR A 125 14.34 -44.66 6.33
C THR A 125 14.13 -43.38 7.16
N LYS A 126 14.82 -43.30 8.29
CA LYS A 126 14.92 -42.10 9.12
C LYS A 126 16.31 -41.49 9.00
N ARG A 127 16.38 -40.18 9.20
CA ARG A 127 17.63 -39.43 9.26
C ARG A 127 17.90 -39.02 10.70
N PHE A 128 19.16 -39.07 11.09
CA PHE A 128 19.69 -38.55 12.35
C PHE A 128 20.64 -37.42 12.01
N GLY A 129 20.43 -36.26 12.60
CA GLY A 129 21.18 -35.05 12.27
C GLY A 129 22.61 -35.11 12.81
N LEU A 130 23.58 -34.68 11.99
CA LEU A 130 24.93 -34.39 12.47
C LEU A 130 25.21 -32.89 12.40
N GLY A 131 25.10 -32.28 11.21
CA GLY A 131 25.29 -30.84 11.03
C GLY A 131 26.68 -30.34 11.45
N CYS A 132 27.72 -31.17 11.36
CA CYS A 132 29.05 -30.82 11.85
C CYS A 132 30.06 -30.64 10.72
N ARG A 133 30.95 -29.64 10.86
CA ARG A 133 31.99 -29.35 9.88
C ARG A 133 33.32 -29.89 10.34
N LEU A 134 34.02 -30.58 9.44
CA LEU A 134 35.33 -31.15 9.70
C LEU A 134 36.27 -30.97 8.51
N SER A 135 37.56 -31.16 8.76
CA SER A 135 38.57 -31.23 7.71
C SER A 135 39.58 -32.33 7.96
N PHE A 136 40.11 -32.87 6.88
CA PHE A 136 41.25 -33.78 6.88
C PHE A 136 42.44 -33.11 6.20
N ASP A 137 43.60 -33.12 6.87
CA ASP A 137 44.87 -32.64 6.32
C ASP A 137 45.96 -33.67 6.65
N ASN A 138 46.55 -34.27 5.63
CA ASN A 138 47.54 -35.34 5.73
C ASN A 138 47.06 -36.49 6.64
N GLY A 139 45.79 -36.88 6.50
CA GLY A 139 45.18 -37.92 7.33
C GLY A 139 44.74 -37.48 8.73
N LYS A 140 44.99 -36.23 9.13
CA LYS A 140 44.62 -35.69 10.45
C LYS A 140 43.26 -35.01 10.39
N MET A 141 42.29 -35.55 11.14
CA MET A 141 40.97 -34.95 11.30
C MET A 141 41.00 -33.74 12.24
N THR A 142 40.31 -32.67 11.88
CA THR A 142 40.00 -31.51 12.74
C THR A 142 38.51 -31.26 12.68
N LEU A 143 37.84 -31.24 13.83
CA LEU A 143 36.42 -30.89 13.96
C LEU A 143 36.32 -29.39 14.25
N HIS A 144 35.53 -28.67 13.46
CA HIS A 144 35.37 -27.21 13.55
C HIS A 144 34.14 -26.79 14.35
N SER A 145 33.16 -27.69 14.49
CA SER A 145 31.91 -27.44 15.23
C SER A 145 31.98 -28.03 16.63
N LYS A 146 31.54 -27.27 17.64
CA LYS A 146 31.45 -27.78 19.02
C LYS A 146 30.11 -28.47 19.25
N TRP A 147 30.09 -29.53 20.04
CA TRP A 147 28.82 -30.14 20.46
C TRP A 147 28.13 -29.26 21.52
N ASN A 148 26.87 -28.92 21.28
CA ASN A 148 25.99 -28.28 22.24
C ASN A 148 25.07 -29.33 22.84
N SER A 149 25.38 -29.73 24.07
CA SER A 149 24.64 -30.75 24.79
C SER A 149 23.23 -30.32 25.20
N ARG A 150 22.89 -29.03 25.17
CA ARG A 150 21.53 -28.56 25.44
C ARG A 150 20.66 -28.71 24.21
N MET A 151 21.12 -28.17 23.08
CA MET A 151 20.41 -28.27 21.80
C MET A 151 20.51 -29.65 21.18
N GLN A 152 21.42 -30.50 21.65
CA GLN A 152 21.74 -31.81 21.06
C GLN A 152 22.19 -31.70 19.59
N MET A 153 22.90 -30.61 19.27
CA MET A 153 23.34 -30.25 17.93
C MET A 153 24.81 -29.81 17.94
N PHE A 154 25.45 -29.83 16.78
CA PHE A 154 26.75 -29.18 16.61
C PHE A 154 26.59 -27.68 16.28
N GLY A 155 27.40 -26.84 16.93
CA GLY A 155 27.33 -25.39 16.95
C GLY A 155 27.20 -24.84 18.37
N SER A 156 27.86 -23.72 18.69
CA SER A 156 27.64 -23.01 19.97
C SER A 156 26.48 -22.02 19.93
N GLY A 157 25.85 -21.83 18.77
CA GLY A 157 24.74 -20.88 18.59
C GLY A 157 25.21 -19.45 18.31
N THR A 158 26.50 -19.22 18.06
CA THR A 158 26.99 -17.90 17.67
C THR A 158 26.97 -17.74 16.14
N PRO A 159 27.02 -16.51 15.59
CA PRO A 159 27.15 -16.32 14.14
C PRO A 159 28.39 -16.99 13.51
N VAL A 160 29.46 -17.20 14.29
CA VAL A 160 30.70 -17.84 13.81
C VAL A 160 30.66 -19.37 13.95
N ASP A 161 29.94 -19.87 14.96
CA ASP A 161 29.79 -21.31 15.26
C ASP A 161 28.31 -21.60 15.49
N THR A 162 27.57 -21.49 14.39
CA THR A 162 26.12 -21.63 14.25
C THR A 162 25.60 -23.03 14.52
N LEU A 163 24.35 -23.14 14.97
CA LEU A 163 23.62 -24.40 15.06
C LEU A 163 23.05 -24.77 13.69
N TYR A 164 23.60 -25.81 13.06
CA TYR A 164 23.25 -26.17 11.68
C TYR A 164 22.05 -27.12 11.59
N ILE A 165 21.09 -26.79 10.73
CA ILE A 165 19.88 -27.57 10.46
C ILE A 165 20.01 -28.21 9.07
N ALA A 166 20.71 -29.34 9.05
CA ALA A 166 20.96 -30.12 7.82
C ALA A 166 19.98 -31.29 7.59
N SER A 167 19.00 -31.49 8.49
CA SER A 167 18.05 -32.60 8.40
C SER A 167 16.81 -32.36 9.26
N GLU A 168 15.77 -33.14 9.02
CA GLU A 168 14.49 -33.07 9.74
C GLU A 168 14.66 -33.30 11.25
N ASP A 169 15.62 -34.15 11.64
CA ASP A 169 15.94 -34.43 13.04
C ASP A 169 16.48 -33.21 13.79
N HIS A 170 17.25 -32.34 13.13
CA HIS A 170 17.73 -31.09 13.75
C HIS A 170 16.59 -30.11 14.02
N LEU A 171 15.65 -29.99 13.08
CA LEU A 171 14.50 -29.11 13.27
C LEU A 171 13.58 -29.63 14.37
N GLU A 172 13.44 -30.96 14.49
CA GLU A 172 12.75 -31.60 15.61
C GLU A 172 13.45 -31.37 16.95
N GLN A 173 14.80 -31.41 17.00
CA GLN A 173 15.57 -31.07 18.20
C GLN A 173 15.36 -29.62 18.62
N LEU A 174 15.37 -28.67 17.67
CA LEU A 174 15.04 -27.28 17.92
C LEU A 174 13.61 -27.16 18.47
N ARG A 175 12.64 -27.80 17.84
CA ARG A 175 11.24 -27.82 18.29
C ARG A 175 11.10 -28.33 19.72
N GLN A 176 11.77 -29.43 20.06
CA GLN A 176 11.75 -29.99 21.41
C GLN A 176 12.39 -29.06 22.44
N ALA A 177 13.54 -28.47 22.10
CA ALA A 177 14.25 -27.55 22.98
C ALA A 177 13.45 -26.27 23.24
N VAL A 178 12.80 -25.71 22.21
CA VAL A 178 11.96 -24.52 22.36
C VAL A 178 10.69 -24.83 23.12
N ASN A 179 10.05 -25.99 22.89
CA ASN A 179 8.77 -26.33 23.54
C ASN A 179 8.94 -26.87 24.99
N ASP A 180 10.16 -27.05 25.47
CA ASP A 180 10.46 -27.41 26.86
C ASP A 180 10.78 -26.15 27.67
N SER A 181 10.02 -25.87 28.73
CA SER A 181 10.14 -24.61 29.49
C SER A 181 11.52 -24.40 30.10
N PHE A 182 12.19 -25.47 30.56
CA PHE A 182 13.52 -25.35 31.15
C PHE A 182 14.58 -25.04 30.11
N THR A 183 14.51 -25.70 28.96
CA THR A 183 15.46 -25.49 27.88
C THR A 183 15.21 -24.14 27.19
N ASN A 184 13.95 -23.71 27.03
CA ASN A 184 13.59 -22.44 26.42
C ASN A 184 14.19 -21.24 27.17
N GLU A 185 14.16 -21.25 28.51
CA GLU A 185 14.78 -20.21 29.36
C GLU A 185 16.30 -20.12 29.19
N GLU A 186 16.93 -21.19 28.71
CA GLU A 186 18.39 -21.27 28.50
C GLU A 186 18.83 -20.98 27.07
N ILE A 187 17.90 -20.91 26.11
CA ILE A 187 18.18 -20.49 24.74
C ILE A 187 18.42 -18.97 24.76
N ASP A 188 19.59 -18.54 24.33
CA ASP A 188 19.88 -17.10 24.23
C ASP A 188 19.17 -16.54 23.00
N LYS A 189 18.60 -15.33 23.10
CA LYS A 189 17.97 -14.64 21.97
C LYS A 189 18.91 -14.44 20.76
N ASN A 190 20.22 -14.45 20.99
CA ASN A 190 21.24 -14.34 19.94
C ASN A 190 21.68 -15.71 19.40
N TYR A 191 21.03 -16.81 19.80
CA TYR A 191 21.29 -18.10 19.19
C TYR A 191 20.95 -18.05 17.71
N TYR A 192 21.93 -18.46 16.90
CA TYR A 192 21.84 -18.45 15.47
C TYR A 192 21.69 -19.88 14.95
N PHE A 193 20.58 -20.13 14.25
CA PHE A 193 20.26 -21.37 13.55
C PHE A 193 20.36 -21.14 12.05
N LEU A 194 21.06 -22.02 11.34
CA LEU A 194 21.18 -21.97 9.88
C LEU A 194 20.78 -23.29 9.25
N GLN A 195 19.74 -23.27 8.43
CA GLN A 195 19.40 -24.38 7.57
C GLN A 195 20.44 -24.50 6.45
N THR A 196 20.96 -25.71 6.26
CA THR A 196 21.99 -25.98 5.24
C THR A 196 21.53 -26.98 4.20
N ASP A 197 20.34 -27.54 4.30
CA ASP A 197 19.78 -28.46 3.32
C ASP A 197 18.25 -28.32 3.22
N ASP A 198 17.69 -28.82 2.12
CA ASP A 198 16.25 -28.95 1.94
C ASP A 198 15.71 -29.98 2.94
N LEU A 199 14.54 -29.68 3.51
CA LEU A 199 13.89 -30.52 4.50
C LEU A 199 12.58 -31.07 3.94
N ASP A 200 12.35 -32.37 4.19
CA ASP A 200 11.08 -33.01 3.88
C ASP A 200 10.06 -32.74 5.01
N GLY A 201 9.19 -31.77 4.77
CA GLY A 201 8.08 -31.37 5.65
C GLY A 201 7.07 -32.46 5.92
N TYR A 202 6.88 -33.41 5.00
CA TYR A 202 6.02 -34.56 5.23
C TYR A 202 6.63 -35.46 6.30
N MET A 203 7.93 -35.73 6.22
CA MET A 203 8.64 -36.53 7.23
C MET A 203 8.65 -35.84 8.60
N LEU A 204 8.87 -34.51 8.63
CA LEU A 204 8.76 -33.70 9.86
C LEU A 204 7.39 -33.90 10.53
N SER A 205 6.32 -33.78 9.75
CA SER A 205 4.94 -33.82 10.24
C SER A 205 4.52 -35.23 10.68
N GLU A 206 4.80 -36.24 9.84
CA GLU A 206 4.48 -37.65 10.07
C GLU A 206 5.19 -38.20 11.31
N TYR A 207 6.44 -37.77 11.56
CA TYR A 207 7.19 -38.22 12.73
C TYR A 207 6.66 -37.68 14.06
N VAL A 208 6.09 -36.48 14.04
CA VAL A 208 5.46 -35.89 15.23
C VAL A 208 4.09 -36.52 15.45
N SER A 209 3.25 -36.57 14.42
CA SER A 209 1.95 -37.22 14.48
C SER A 209 1.40 -37.49 13.08
N PRO A 210 1.17 -38.75 12.68
CA PRO A 210 0.54 -39.05 11.39
C PRO A 210 -0.84 -38.40 11.23
N GLU A 211 -1.63 -38.33 12.31
CA GLU A 211 -3.00 -37.79 12.30
C GLU A 211 -3.04 -36.25 12.31
N TYR A 212 -2.22 -35.62 13.16
CA TYR A 212 -2.28 -34.18 13.42
C TYR A 212 -1.17 -33.37 12.73
N GLY A 213 -0.14 -34.05 12.22
CA GLY A 213 1.02 -33.44 11.58
C GLY A 213 1.95 -32.72 12.56
N TRP A 214 2.67 -31.73 12.02
CA TRP A 214 3.69 -30.97 12.73
C TRP A 214 3.15 -30.32 14.00
N MET A 215 3.99 -30.30 15.03
CA MET A 215 3.77 -29.46 16.21
C MET A 215 4.63 -28.21 16.03
N PRO A 216 4.07 -27.00 16.09
CA PRO A 216 4.83 -25.77 15.91
C PRO A 216 6.02 -25.63 16.87
N ILE A 217 7.09 -24.97 16.42
CA ILE A 217 8.19 -24.49 17.26
C ILE A 217 7.66 -23.30 18.06
N GLY A 218 7.76 -23.34 19.38
CA GLY A 218 7.04 -22.42 20.25
C GLY A 218 5.54 -22.73 20.26
N SER A 219 5.17 -23.94 20.69
CA SER A 219 3.78 -24.41 20.62
C SER A 219 2.80 -23.76 21.61
N GLN A 220 3.32 -23.00 22.58
CA GLN A 220 2.56 -22.32 23.63
C GLN A 220 3.11 -20.91 23.85
N GLN A 221 2.27 -20.01 24.35
CA GLN A 221 2.63 -18.60 24.57
C GLN A 221 3.75 -18.44 25.60
N GLU A 222 3.88 -19.35 26.56
CA GLU A 222 4.88 -19.32 27.62
C GLU A 222 6.28 -19.75 27.16
N VAL A 223 6.39 -20.36 25.98
CA VAL A 223 7.65 -20.86 25.41
C VAL A 223 7.79 -20.42 23.95
N PRO A 224 7.75 -19.10 23.65
CA PRO A 224 7.85 -18.62 22.29
C PRO A 224 9.26 -18.89 21.72
N PHE A 225 9.36 -18.86 20.40
CA PHE A 225 10.66 -18.76 19.73
C PHE A 225 11.12 -17.30 19.73
N HIS A 226 12.36 -17.06 20.16
CA HIS A 226 12.92 -15.72 20.38
C HIS A 226 14.35 -15.54 19.86
N SER A 227 14.78 -16.45 18.97
CA SER A 227 16.14 -16.48 18.44
C SER A 227 16.20 -16.21 16.92
N VAL A 228 17.39 -16.34 16.33
CA VAL A 228 17.60 -16.12 14.89
C VAL A 228 17.52 -17.44 14.12
N TYR A 229 16.61 -17.54 13.15
CA TYR A 229 16.53 -18.65 12.21
C TYR A 229 16.75 -18.17 10.79
N ASP A 230 17.83 -18.63 10.17
CA ASP A 230 18.13 -18.40 8.76
C ASP A 230 17.90 -19.69 7.96
N GLY A 231 16.93 -19.66 7.05
CA GLY A 231 16.63 -20.77 6.14
C GLY A 231 17.71 -21.01 5.08
N GLY A 232 18.69 -20.11 4.94
CA GLY A 232 19.83 -20.28 4.05
C GLY A 232 19.48 -20.39 2.56
N GLY A 233 18.24 -20.06 2.18
CA GLY A 233 17.71 -20.24 0.83
C GLY A 233 17.24 -21.66 0.50
N TYR A 234 17.25 -22.58 1.46
CA TYR A 234 16.74 -23.95 1.29
C TYR A 234 15.24 -24.03 1.51
N VAL A 235 14.64 -25.13 1.05
CA VAL A 235 13.19 -25.33 1.06
C VAL A 235 12.75 -26.31 2.15
N ILE A 236 11.61 -26.04 2.78
CA ILE A 236 10.83 -26.99 3.57
C ILE A 236 9.59 -27.35 2.76
N ASP A 237 9.55 -28.58 2.21
CA ASP A 237 8.54 -28.99 1.24
C ASP A 237 7.52 -29.98 1.84
N ASN A 238 6.23 -29.85 1.51
CA ASN A 238 5.15 -30.75 1.95
C ASN A 238 4.87 -30.79 3.46
N LEU A 239 5.06 -29.67 4.18
CA LEU A 239 4.68 -29.57 5.60
C LEU A 239 3.16 -29.70 5.75
N TYR A 240 2.67 -30.50 6.72
CA TYR A 240 1.24 -30.52 7.02
C TYR A 240 0.96 -30.35 8.52
N ILE A 241 -0.07 -29.56 8.82
CA ILE A 241 -0.59 -29.32 10.17
C ILE A 241 -2.10 -29.47 10.11
N ASN A 242 -2.65 -30.42 10.86
CA ASN A 242 -4.09 -30.67 10.92
C ASN A 242 -4.58 -30.60 12.37
N ARG A 243 -4.40 -29.43 12.99
CA ARG A 243 -4.67 -29.21 14.42
C ARG A 243 -5.80 -28.20 14.60
N LYS A 244 -7.03 -28.61 14.28
CA LYS A 244 -8.22 -27.75 14.18
C LYS A 244 -8.48 -26.83 15.38
N TYR A 245 -8.06 -27.20 16.60
CA TYR A 245 -8.30 -26.44 17.83
C TYR A 245 -7.04 -25.73 18.37
N MET A 246 -5.96 -25.71 17.59
CA MET A 246 -4.70 -25.08 18.00
C MET A 246 -4.68 -23.61 17.55
N TYR A 247 -4.36 -22.72 18.49
CA TYR A 247 -4.34 -21.29 18.24
C TYR A 247 -3.21 -20.87 17.29
N ALA A 248 -1.97 -21.33 17.47
CA ALA A 248 -0.83 -20.89 16.65
C ALA A 248 -0.35 -22.00 15.70
N SER A 249 -1.05 -22.20 14.58
CA SER A 249 -0.74 -23.27 13.62
C SER A 249 0.13 -22.75 12.47
N ALA A 250 1.44 -22.97 12.58
CA ALA A 250 2.45 -22.63 11.57
C ALA A 250 3.76 -23.41 11.84
N LEU A 251 4.82 -23.18 11.05
CA LEU A 251 6.15 -23.73 11.35
C LEU A 251 6.64 -23.29 12.74
N PHE A 252 6.59 -21.98 13.00
CA PHE A 252 6.78 -21.35 14.30
C PHE A 252 5.42 -20.92 14.86
N GLY A 253 5.02 -21.47 16.00
CA GLY A 253 3.74 -21.17 16.63
C GLY A 253 3.74 -19.76 17.19
N PHE A 254 4.31 -19.58 18.37
CA PHE A 254 4.46 -18.29 19.04
C PHE A 254 5.88 -17.75 18.88
N THR A 255 6.02 -16.47 18.53
CA THR A 255 7.30 -15.77 18.49
C THR A 255 7.30 -14.53 19.39
N ASP A 256 8.46 -14.21 19.98
CA ASP A 256 8.69 -13.03 20.80
C ASP A 256 10.12 -12.52 20.52
N GLY A 257 10.27 -11.42 19.79
CA GLY A 257 11.61 -10.91 19.45
C GLY A 257 12.46 -11.81 18.54
N ALA A 258 11.84 -12.67 17.73
CA ALA A 258 12.56 -13.54 16.80
C ALA A 258 13.02 -12.80 15.53
N HIS A 259 14.10 -13.29 14.92
CA HIS A 259 14.52 -12.92 13.55
C HIS A 259 14.47 -14.14 12.66
N ILE A 260 13.55 -14.16 11.69
CA ILE A 260 13.36 -15.30 10.80
C ILE A 260 13.60 -14.84 9.36
N ARG A 261 14.58 -15.44 8.69
CA ARG A 261 14.99 -14.99 7.36
C ARG A 261 15.25 -16.11 6.38
N ASN A 262 15.08 -15.81 5.09
CA ASN A 262 15.38 -16.73 3.98
C ASN A 262 14.72 -18.12 4.11
N VAL A 263 13.55 -18.18 4.75
CA VAL A 263 12.78 -19.43 4.91
C VAL A 263 11.83 -19.59 3.73
N HIS A 264 11.91 -20.72 3.04
CA HIS A 264 11.02 -21.03 1.91
C HIS A 264 10.20 -22.28 2.20
N ILE A 265 8.88 -22.14 2.28
CA ILE A 265 7.95 -23.25 2.51
C ILE A 265 7.15 -23.48 1.23
N THR A 266 7.08 -24.73 0.78
CA THR A 266 6.36 -25.12 -0.44
C THR A 266 5.41 -26.27 -0.19
N ASN A 267 4.29 -26.28 -0.93
CA ASN A 267 3.32 -27.39 -0.96
C ASN A 267 2.77 -27.76 0.43
N ALA A 268 2.62 -26.79 1.33
CA ALA A 268 2.16 -27.04 2.68
C ALA A 268 0.61 -27.11 2.76
N ASP A 269 0.08 -27.91 3.70
CA ASP A 269 -1.34 -27.98 4.02
C ASP A 269 -1.56 -27.73 5.51
N ILE A 270 -2.03 -26.53 5.85
CA ILE A 270 -2.06 -26.02 7.22
C ILE A 270 -3.49 -25.66 7.63
N ARG A 271 -3.95 -26.29 8.72
CA ARG A 271 -5.26 -26.09 9.32
C ARG A 271 -5.16 -25.86 10.83
N GLY A 272 -5.79 -24.79 11.32
CA GLY A 272 -5.80 -24.37 12.73
C GLY A 272 -6.96 -23.42 13.05
N ASP A 273 -6.95 -22.78 14.23
CA ASP A 273 -8.08 -21.95 14.69
C ASP A 273 -7.82 -20.44 14.73
N PHE A 274 -6.83 -19.92 15.46
CA PHE A 274 -6.79 -18.47 15.76
C PHE A 274 -5.76 -17.69 14.95
N GLY A 275 -4.53 -18.17 14.87
CA GLY A 275 -3.40 -17.65 14.11
C GLY A 275 -2.83 -18.78 13.26
N VAL A 276 -3.25 -18.83 12.00
CA VAL A 276 -2.90 -19.90 11.07
C VAL A 276 -2.09 -19.31 9.92
N SER A 277 -0.91 -19.88 9.63
CA SER A 277 -0.06 -19.43 8.54
C SER A 277 1.00 -20.45 8.14
N GLY A 278 1.77 -20.17 7.09
CA GLY A 278 2.95 -20.95 6.73
C GLY A 278 4.09 -20.85 7.75
N LEU A 279 4.45 -19.63 8.16
CA LEU A 279 5.70 -19.35 8.85
C LEU A 279 5.53 -19.09 10.35
N VAL A 280 4.80 -18.04 10.72
CA VAL A 280 4.59 -17.60 12.12
C VAL A 280 3.10 -17.59 12.46
N GLY A 281 2.69 -18.36 13.47
CA GLY A 281 1.30 -18.44 13.90
C GLY A 281 0.85 -17.15 14.59
N ILE A 282 1.49 -16.82 15.72
CA ILE A 282 1.16 -15.67 16.55
C ILE A 282 2.44 -14.96 17.02
N VAL A 283 2.51 -13.64 16.82
CA VAL A 283 3.54 -12.79 17.43
C VAL A 283 3.01 -12.29 18.77
N VAL A 284 3.78 -12.50 19.85
CA VAL A 284 3.46 -12.06 21.22
C VAL A 284 4.57 -11.16 21.75
N SER A 285 4.38 -10.63 22.96
CA SER A 285 5.45 -9.94 23.70
C SER A 285 5.43 -10.35 25.17
N GLY A 286 6.61 -10.64 25.74
CA GLY A 286 6.77 -10.90 27.16
C GLY A 286 6.37 -9.71 28.05
N ALA A 287 5.89 -10.00 29.26
CA ALA A 287 5.35 -9.00 30.19
C ALA A 287 6.33 -7.82 30.43
N GLY A 288 5.93 -6.62 30.02
CA GLY A 288 6.64 -5.37 30.29
C GLY A 288 7.68 -4.93 29.24
N ARG A 289 7.75 -5.60 28.09
CA ARG A 289 8.55 -5.17 26.94
C ARG A 289 7.67 -5.09 25.70
N PHE A 290 8.00 -4.20 24.77
CA PHE A 290 7.40 -4.15 23.44
C PHE A 290 8.49 -4.64 22.49
N THR A 291 8.50 -5.93 22.16
CA THR A 291 9.52 -6.51 21.27
C THR A 291 8.84 -7.20 20.10
N GLY A 292 9.08 -6.69 18.90
CA GLY A 292 8.49 -7.21 17.68
C GLY A 292 9.29 -8.37 17.09
N THR A 293 8.65 -9.16 16.23
CA THR A 293 9.34 -10.14 15.40
C THR A 293 9.79 -9.48 14.10
N PHE A 294 10.99 -9.80 13.62
CA PHE A 294 11.48 -9.38 12.30
C PHE A 294 11.53 -10.58 11.35
N ILE A 295 10.83 -10.49 10.22
CA ILE A 295 10.93 -11.46 9.14
C ILE A 295 11.45 -10.81 7.87
N GLU A 296 12.41 -11.43 7.20
CA GLU A 296 12.94 -10.91 5.93
C GLU A 296 13.12 -12.02 4.88
N ARG A 297 12.79 -11.70 3.62
CA ARG A 297 13.02 -12.58 2.45
C ARG A 297 12.45 -14.00 2.58
N CYS A 298 11.36 -14.15 3.34
CA CYS A 298 10.68 -15.42 3.51
C CYS A 298 9.63 -15.64 2.42
N THR A 299 9.38 -16.89 2.04
CA THR A 299 8.38 -17.23 1.02
C THR A 299 7.54 -18.43 1.43
N VAL A 300 6.23 -18.32 1.24
CA VAL A 300 5.31 -19.46 1.31
C VAL A 300 4.65 -19.59 -0.04
N SER A 301 4.70 -20.78 -0.65
CA SER A 301 4.12 -20.98 -1.98
C SER A 301 3.44 -22.31 -2.22
N ASN A 302 2.52 -22.34 -3.19
CA ASN A 302 1.76 -23.51 -3.61
C ASN A 302 1.07 -24.25 -2.44
N SER A 303 0.67 -23.51 -1.41
CA SER A 303 0.20 -24.06 -0.14
C SER A 303 -1.29 -23.78 0.09
N THR A 304 -1.93 -24.62 0.90
CA THR A 304 -3.31 -24.39 1.38
C THR A 304 -3.26 -24.02 2.85
N ILE A 305 -3.79 -22.85 3.20
CA ILE A 305 -3.79 -22.34 4.57
C ILE A 305 -5.24 -21.99 4.92
N THR A 306 -5.80 -22.73 5.88
CA THR A 306 -7.23 -22.72 6.15
C THR A 306 -7.51 -22.62 7.65
N GLY A 307 -8.15 -21.52 8.05
CA GLY A 307 -8.72 -21.39 9.38
C GLY A 307 -9.91 -22.32 9.59
N ALA A 308 -10.12 -22.78 10.82
CA ALA A 308 -11.32 -23.47 11.24
C ALA A 308 -12.56 -22.56 11.10
N ARG A 309 -13.74 -23.14 11.32
CA ARG A 309 -14.97 -22.35 11.40
C ARG A 309 -14.86 -21.37 12.57
N GLU A 310 -15.19 -20.11 12.31
CA GLU A 310 -15.08 -18.99 13.26
C GLU A 310 -13.63 -18.60 13.61
N SER A 311 -12.64 -19.17 12.92
CA SER A 311 -11.24 -18.76 12.97
C SER A 311 -11.06 -17.26 12.77
N TYR A 312 -10.14 -16.68 13.55
CA TYR A 312 -9.94 -15.23 13.59
C TYR A 312 -8.96 -14.75 12.52
N GLY A 313 -7.66 -15.04 12.62
CA GLY A 313 -6.63 -14.56 11.71
C GLY A 313 -5.91 -15.67 10.93
N VAL A 314 -5.97 -15.61 9.61
CA VAL A 314 -5.22 -16.48 8.71
C VAL A 314 -4.37 -15.64 7.79
N GLY A 315 -3.06 -15.88 7.79
CA GLY A 315 -2.12 -15.20 6.91
C GLY A 315 -1.31 -16.17 6.06
N GLY A 316 -0.77 -15.73 4.93
CA GLY A 316 0.15 -16.57 4.17
C GLY A 316 1.43 -16.88 4.93
N LEU A 317 2.02 -15.87 5.58
CA LEU A 317 3.26 -16.01 6.35
C LEU A 317 3.03 -15.84 7.84
N VAL A 318 2.16 -14.92 8.26
CA VAL A 318 1.97 -14.55 9.67
C VAL A 318 0.48 -14.59 9.99
N GLY A 319 0.07 -15.36 10.99
CA GLY A 319 -1.33 -15.51 11.36
C GLY A 319 -1.86 -14.26 12.08
N VAL A 320 -1.50 -14.11 13.36
CA VAL A 320 -1.97 -13.02 14.22
C VAL A 320 -0.81 -12.30 14.90
N ILE A 321 -0.99 -11.02 15.17
CA ILE A 321 -0.14 -10.21 16.04
C ILE A 321 -0.98 -9.83 17.25
N ASP A 322 -0.49 -10.19 18.43
CA ASP A 322 -1.18 -9.94 19.70
C ASP A 322 -1.18 -8.46 20.08
N MET A 323 -1.82 -8.11 21.19
CA MET A 323 -1.93 -6.74 21.65
C MET A 323 -0.58 -6.16 22.06
N ASN A 324 -0.35 -4.89 21.70
CA ASN A 324 0.86 -4.14 22.07
C ASN A 324 2.17 -4.87 21.71
N THR A 325 2.25 -5.42 20.51
CA THR A 325 3.50 -5.90 19.89
C THR A 325 3.45 -5.60 18.40
N GLY A 326 4.42 -6.06 17.62
CA GLY A 326 4.39 -5.85 16.19
C GLY A 326 5.31 -6.75 15.40
N ILE A 327 5.25 -6.53 14.09
CA ILE A 327 6.10 -7.23 13.15
C ILE A 327 6.68 -6.25 12.15
N VAL A 328 7.94 -6.50 11.78
CA VAL A 328 8.53 -5.98 10.56
C VAL A 328 8.63 -7.14 9.58
N ALA A 329 8.04 -7.00 8.40
CA ALA A 329 8.14 -7.97 7.32
C ALA A 329 8.74 -7.30 6.08
N ASP A 330 9.90 -7.77 5.68
CA ASP A 330 10.69 -7.20 4.59
C ASP A 330 10.86 -8.23 3.46
N HIS A 331 10.60 -7.86 2.20
CA HIS A 331 10.76 -8.72 1.02
C HIS A 331 10.06 -10.10 1.12
N CYS A 332 8.97 -10.18 1.87
CA CYS A 332 8.27 -11.44 2.09
C CYS A 332 7.24 -11.73 1.00
N LYS A 333 7.09 -13.01 0.62
CA LYS A 333 6.29 -13.41 -0.54
C LYS A 333 5.29 -14.53 -0.24
N SER A 334 4.03 -14.30 -0.61
CA SER A 334 2.96 -15.29 -0.57
C SER A 334 2.51 -15.63 -1.98
N LEU A 335 2.97 -16.76 -2.52
CA LEU A 335 2.86 -17.06 -3.94
C LEU A 335 1.96 -18.26 -4.21
N ASP A 336 0.90 -18.05 -4.98
CA ASP A 336 0.03 -19.12 -5.50
C ASP A 336 -0.55 -20.03 -4.39
N ASN A 337 -0.77 -19.46 -3.20
CA ASN A 337 -1.45 -20.14 -2.10
C ASN A 337 -2.97 -19.99 -2.20
N SER A 338 -3.68 -20.88 -1.51
CA SER A 338 -5.10 -20.73 -1.21
C SER A 338 -5.27 -20.39 0.27
N ILE A 339 -5.58 -19.12 0.56
CA ILE A 339 -5.72 -18.59 1.92
C ILE A 339 -7.20 -18.36 2.23
N PHE A 340 -7.71 -19.04 3.26
CA PHE A 340 -9.10 -18.97 3.65
C PHE A 340 -9.27 -18.77 5.15
N ALA A 341 -10.01 -17.73 5.54
CA ALA A 341 -10.41 -17.47 6.93
C ALA A 341 -11.93 -17.33 7.05
N SER A 342 -12.45 -17.62 8.24
CA SER A 342 -13.83 -17.23 8.57
C SER A 342 -13.92 -15.71 8.74
N HIS A 343 -12.99 -15.13 9.51
CA HIS A 343 -12.95 -13.69 9.76
C HIS A 343 -11.86 -13.01 8.91
N GLN A 344 -10.62 -12.96 9.36
CA GLN A 344 -9.59 -12.07 8.80
C GLN A 344 -8.57 -12.87 8.00
N ALA A 345 -8.49 -12.58 6.69
CA ALA A 345 -7.58 -13.27 5.76
C ALA A 345 -6.60 -12.29 5.12
N GLY A 346 -5.30 -12.54 5.29
CA GLY A 346 -4.23 -11.72 4.75
C GLY A 346 -3.27 -12.51 3.86
N GLY A 347 -2.83 -11.93 2.75
CA GLY A 347 -1.85 -12.61 1.89
C GLY A 347 -0.50 -12.82 2.58
N VAL A 348 -0.04 -11.87 3.40
CA VAL A 348 1.19 -11.97 4.21
C VAL A 348 0.84 -12.06 5.70
N VAL A 349 0.09 -11.10 6.23
CA VAL A 349 -0.30 -11.01 7.65
C VAL A 349 -1.82 -11.09 7.81
N GLY A 350 -2.29 -12.07 8.57
CA GLY A 350 -3.71 -12.32 8.81
C GLY A 350 -4.38 -11.22 9.64
N ALA A 351 -3.93 -10.95 10.86
CA ALA A 351 -4.53 -9.93 11.70
C ALA A 351 -3.58 -9.32 12.73
N GLY A 352 -3.84 -8.07 13.10
CA GLY A 352 -3.23 -7.37 14.23
C GLY A 352 -4.29 -6.95 15.24
N SER A 353 -4.01 -7.21 16.52
CA SER A 353 -4.87 -6.85 17.63
C SER A 353 -4.68 -5.38 18.05
N ARG A 354 -5.43 -4.92 19.06
CA ARG A 354 -5.30 -3.54 19.57
C ARG A 354 -3.86 -3.22 20.00
N GLY A 355 -3.34 -2.09 19.58
CA GLY A 355 -1.96 -1.66 19.81
C GLY A 355 -0.92 -2.38 18.95
N SER A 356 -1.34 -3.19 17.97
CA SER A 356 -0.42 -3.87 17.06
C SER A 356 0.22 -2.89 16.09
N ILE A 357 1.51 -3.06 15.83
CA ILE A 357 2.21 -2.31 14.77
C ILE A 357 2.69 -3.27 13.70
N ILE A 358 2.31 -3.00 12.45
CA ILE A 358 2.73 -3.79 11.30
C ILE A 358 3.48 -2.88 10.34
N ALA A 359 4.74 -3.22 10.06
CA ALA A 359 5.48 -2.65 8.94
C ALA A 359 5.73 -3.73 7.90
N VAL A 360 5.23 -3.52 6.69
CA VAL A 360 5.43 -4.39 5.53
C VAL A 360 6.13 -3.60 4.43
N THR A 361 7.32 -4.06 4.05
CA THR A 361 8.16 -3.42 3.03
C THR A 361 8.47 -4.41 1.92
N LEU A 362 8.22 -4.00 0.68
CA LEU A 362 8.52 -4.76 -0.54
C LEU A 362 7.96 -6.20 -0.51
N CYS A 363 6.82 -6.37 0.17
CA CYS A 363 6.14 -7.64 0.27
C CYS A 363 5.23 -7.90 -0.94
N GLU A 364 5.14 -9.15 -1.37
CA GLU A 364 4.38 -9.53 -2.56
C GLU A 364 3.35 -10.64 -2.26
N ASN A 365 2.17 -10.52 -2.85
CA ASN A 365 1.16 -11.57 -2.85
C ASN A 365 0.67 -11.89 -4.26
N SER A 366 0.73 -13.15 -4.68
CA SER A 366 -0.04 -13.68 -5.82
C SER A 366 -1.13 -14.68 -5.41
N SER A 367 -1.22 -14.97 -4.11
CA SER A 367 -2.16 -15.96 -3.55
C SER A 367 -3.60 -15.45 -3.53
N ALA A 368 -4.56 -16.36 -3.70
CA ALA A 368 -5.97 -16.04 -3.51
C ALA A 368 -6.27 -15.91 -2.01
N VAL A 369 -6.87 -14.79 -1.61
CA VAL A 369 -7.20 -14.47 -0.22
C VAL A 369 -8.71 -14.34 -0.07
N LYS A 370 -9.30 -15.15 0.80
CA LYS A 370 -10.75 -15.17 1.01
C LYS A 370 -11.14 -15.10 2.49
N SER A 371 -12.08 -14.22 2.81
CA SER A 371 -12.79 -14.23 4.09
C SER A 371 -14.31 -14.38 3.96
N GLU A 372 -14.93 -15.00 4.96
CA GLU A 372 -16.38 -15.24 4.98
C GLU A 372 -17.18 -14.07 5.56
N TYR A 373 -16.78 -13.53 6.72
CA TYR A 373 -17.61 -12.60 7.49
C TYR A 373 -17.13 -11.15 7.48
N ASN A 374 -15.83 -10.89 7.56
CA ASN A 374 -15.30 -9.53 7.69
C ASN A 374 -14.19 -9.24 6.66
N SER A 375 -12.99 -8.92 7.11
CA SER A 375 -11.97 -8.23 6.35
C SER A 375 -11.04 -9.17 5.61
N ALA A 376 -10.66 -8.78 4.39
CA ALA A 376 -9.63 -9.47 3.63
C ALA A 376 -8.66 -8.44 3.03
N GLY A 377 -7.36 -8.78 3.07
CA GLY A 377 -6.30 -7.93 2.57
C GLY A 377 -5.31 -8.73 1.74
N GLY A 378 -4.93 -8.22 0.57
CA GLY A 378 -3.93 -8.91 -0.26
C GLY A 378 -2.56 -9.01 0.40
N ILE A 379 -2.21 -8.12 1.35
CA ILE A 379 -0.99 -8.21 2.17
C ILE A 379 -1.35 -8.34 3.66
N VAL A 380 -2.13 -7.40 4.21
CA VAL A 380 -2.54 -7.35 5.62
C VAL A 380 -4.06 -7.35 5.71
N ALA A 381 -4.71 -8.28 6.42
CA ALA A 381 -6.18 -8.21 6.50
C ALA A 381 -6.65 -7.05 7.37
N VAL A 382 -6.23 -7.00 8.63
CA VAL A 382 -6.59 -5.89 9.55
C VAL A 382 -5.52 -5.68 10.61
N CYS A 383 -5.35 -4.45 11.08
CA CYS A 383 -4.50 -4.13 12.24
C CYS A 383 -4.83 -2.77 12.86
N ASP A 384 -4.22 -2.45 13.99
CA ASP A 384 -4.35 -1.11 14.58
C ASP A 384 -3.50 -0.09 13.81
N THR A 385 -2.19 -0.28 13.72
CA THR A 385 -1.29 0.65 13.02
C THR A 385 -0.54 -0.03 11.88
N LEU A 386 -0.55 0.59 10.69
CA LEU A 386 0.07 0.04 9.47
C LEU A 386 1.03 0.99 8.77
N GLN A 387 2.22 0.50 8.46
CA GLN A 387 3.10 1.05 7.44
C GLN A 387 3.23 0.04 6.30
N ALA A 388 2.89 0.44 5.07
CA ALA A 388 3.04 -0.38 3.89
C ALA A 388 3.84 0.36 2.81
N MET A 389 4.96 -0.22 2.39
CA MET A 389 5.89 0.40 1.44
C MET A 389 6.23 -0.57 0.32
N GLY A 390 6.06 -0.15 -0.93
CA GLY A 390 6.43 -0.94 -2.11
C GLY A 390 5.71 -2.29 -2.22
N CYS A 391 4.61 -2.48 -1.48
CA CYS A 391 3.91 -3.77 -1.43
C CYS A 391 3.08 -4.00 -2.70
N ILE A 392 3.07 -5.24 -3.19
CA ILE A 392 2.41 -5.59 -4.44
C ILE A 392 1.42 -6.74 -4.23
N ASN A 393 0.16 -6.53 -4.60
CA ASN A 393 -0.82 -7.61 -4.71
C ASN A 393 -1.18 -7.91 -6.17
N ARG A 394 -1.12 -9.18 -6.53
CA ARG A 394 -1.57 -9.76 -7.81
C ARG A 394 -2.68 -10.79 -7.62
N GLY A 395 -2.85 -11.32 -6.41
CA GLY A 395 -3.87 -12.31 -6.08
C GLY A 395 -5.26 -11.71 -5.95
N ALA A 396 -6.29 -12.52 -6.19
CA ALA A 396 -7.67 -12.12 -5.94
C ALA A 396 -7.94 -11.98 -4.43
N VAL A 397 -8.64 -10.92 -4.05
CA VAL A 397 -9.04 -10.66 -2.66
C VAL A 397 -10.56 -10.59 -2.56
N ASP A 398 -11.15 -11.59 -1.90
CA ASP A 398 -12.60 -11.71 -1.72
C ASP A 398 -12.95 -11.63 -0.23
N GLY A 399 -13.47 -10.49 0.21
CA GLY A 399 -13.89 -10.26 1.59
C GLY A 399 -15.39 -10.41 1.79
N SER A 400 -15.80 -10.79 3.00
CA SER A 400 -17.22 -10.89 3.41
C SER A 400 -18.09 -11.76 2.47
N THR A 401 -17.55 -12.89 2.01
CA THR A 401 -18.15 -13.72 0.94
C THR A 401 -19.45 -14.44 1.31
N LEU A 402 -19.81 -14.54 2.59
CA LEU A 402 -21.10 -15.09 3.04
C LEU A 402 -22.20 -14.04 3.15
N PHE A 403 -21.93 -12.77 2.84
CA PHE A 403 -22.96 -11.75 2.82
C PHE A 403 -24.07 -12.10 1.82
N THR A 404 -25.33 -12.02 2.27
CA THR A 404 -26.52 -12.10 1.41
C THR A 404 -27.52 -11.01 1.83
N THR A 405 -28.38 -10.57 0.91
CA THR A 405 -29.46 -9.60 1.19
C THR A 405 -30.54 -10.16 2.11
N ALA A 406 -30.50 -11.45 2.45
CA ALA A 406 -31.38 -12.06 3.46
C ALA A 406 -30.86 -11.88 4.90
N ASN A 407 -29.59 -11.49 5.08
CA ASN A 407 -28.91 -11.34 6.37
C ASN A 407 -28.44 -9.88 6.61
N GLU A 408 -29.19 -8.89 6.13
CA GLU A 408 -28.81 -7.46 6.16
C GLU A 408 -28.55 -6.90 7.58
N GLU A 409 -29.11 -7.52 8.62
CA GLU A 409 -28.86 -7.13 10.02
C GLU A 409 -27.37 -7.22 10.43
N ASN A 410 -26.54 -7.97 9.70
CA ASN A 410 -25.11 -8.14 9.97
C ASN A 410 -24.18 -7.24 9.12
N ILE A 411 -24.72 -6.31 8.30
CA ILE A 411 -23.91 -5.41 7.43
C ILE A 411 -22.83 -4.66 8.22
N GLN A 412 -23.09 -4.34 9.49
CA GLN A 412 -22.15 -3.63 10.37
C GLN A 412 -20.82 -4.36 10.59
N ASN A 413 -20.78 -5.68 10.37
CA ASN A 413 -19.57 -6.50 10.56
C ASN A 413 -18.85 -6.85 9.25
N CYS A 414 -19.43 -6.56 8.09
CA CYS A 414 -18.90 -6.91 6.77
C CYS A 414 -18.13 -5.73 6.14
N VAL A 415 -17.11 -5.25 6.86
CA VAL A 415 -16.34 -4.04 6.51
C VAL A 415 -14.88 -4.37 6.24
N GLY A 416 -14.29 -3.69 5.25
CA GLY A 416 -12.84 -3.64 5.04
C GLY A 416 -12.33 -4.73 4.11
N THR A 417 -12.33 -4.48 2.81
CA THR A 417 -11.66 -5.36 1.84
C THR A 417 -10.71 -4.54 0.98
N GLY A 418 -9.43 -4.91 0.94
CA GLY A 418 -8.42 -4.14 0.25
C GLY A 418 -7.38 -4.97 -0.49
N GLY A 419 -6.90 -4.46 -1.62
CA GLY A 419 -5.84 -5.13 -2.37
C GLY A 419 -4.51 -5.19 -1.60
N ILE A 420 -4.23 -4.24 -0.70
CA ILE A 420 -3.07 -4.30 0.21
C ILE A 420 -3.53 -4.53 1.64
N ALA A 421 -4.42 -3.67 2.15
CA ALA A 421 -4.94 -3.71 3.51
C ALA A 421 -6.46 -3.78 3.55
N GLY A 422 -7.04 -4.78 4.24
CA GLY A 422 -8.49 -4.86 4.42
C GLY A 422 -9.02 -3.71 5.29
N GLY A 423 -8.49 -3.60 6.52
CA GLY A 423 -8.72 -2.45 7.38
C GLY A 423 -7.49 -2.08 8.19
N ALA A 424 -7.43 -0.84 8.65
CA ALA A 424 -6.41 -0.40 9.59
C ALA A 424 -7.00 0.67 10.50
N GLY A 425 -6.41 0.89 11.67
CA GLY A 425 -6.54 2.17 12.34
C GLY A 425 -5.77 3.22 11.53
N PRO A 426 -4.76 3.89 12.11
CA PRO A 426 -3.95 4.78 11.31
C PRO A 426 -2.96 4.07 10.39
N CYS A 427 -2.84 4.56 9.15
CA CYS A 427 -2.03 3.87 8.15
C CYS A 427 -1.37 4.79 7.10
N ASN A 428 -0.23 4.33 6.58
CA ASN A 428 0.43 4.94 5.42
C ASN A 428 0.78 3.89 4.36
N PHE A 429 0.61 4.29 3.10
CA PHE A 429 0.92 3.51 1.92
C PHE A 429 1.82 4.34 1.00
N THR A 430 3.02 3.82 0.75
CA THR A 430 3.96 4.46 -0.20
C THR A 430 4.31 3.46 -1.29
N ALA A 431 4.20 3.87 -2.55
CA ALA A 431 4.59 3.06 -3.70
C ALA A 431 3.90 1.67 -3.76
N CYS A 432 2.72 1.52 -3.15
CA CYS A 432 2.00 0.25 -3.11
C CYS A 432 1.15 0.04 -4.36
N MET A 433 1.07 -1.21 -4.84
CA MET A 433 0.35 -1.54 -6.08
C MET A 433 -0.58 -2.73 -5.94
N ASN A 434 -1.80 -2.57 -6.46
CA ASN A 434 -2.74 -3.67 -6.62
C ASN A 434 -3.06 -3.94 -8.10
N PHE A 435 -2.92 -5.20 -8.50
CA PHE A 435 -3.28 -5.72 -9.82
C PHE A 435 -4.40 -6.77 -9.75
N GLY A 436 -4.58 -7.41 -8.59
CA GLY A 436 -5.60 -8.43 -8.39
C GLY A 436 -7.00 -7.82 -8.23
N PRO A 437 -8.08 -8.53 -8.62
CA PRO A 437 -9.44 -8.08 -8.37
C PRO A 437 -9.73 -8.07 -6.87
N VAL A 438 -10.50 -7.07 -6.42
CA VAL A 438 -10.91 -6.89 -5.02
C VAL A 438 -12.43 -6.85 -4.95
N ASN A 439 -13.03 -7.83 -4.27
CA ASN A 439 -14.48 -7.90 -4.08
C ASN A 439 -14.82 -7.92 -2.60
N GLY A 440 -15.66 -6.99 -2.17
CA GLY A 440 -16.11 -6.92 -0.78
C GLY A 440 -17.54 -6.43 -0.66
N LYS A 441 -17.95 -6.05 0.55
CA LYS A 441 -19.30 -5.55 0.82
C LYS A 441 -19.33 -4.05 1.09
N SER A 442 -18.75 -3.61 2.21
CA SER A 442 -18.70 -2.21 2.65
C SER A 442 -17.24 -1.84 2.94
N GLY A 443 -16.79 -0.67 2.50
CA GLY A 443 -15.39 -0.24 2.67
C GLY A 443 -14.46 -1.10 1.85
N VAL A 444 -14.53 -0.95 0.53
CA VAL A 444 -13.78 -1.76 -0.44
C VAL A 444 -12.84 -0.85 -1.22
N GLY A 445 -11.54 -1.14 -1.18
CA GLY A 445 -10.53 -0.34 -1.86
C GLY A 445 -9.53 -1.17 -2.67
N GLY A 446 -8.99 -0.61 -3.75
CA GLY A 446 -7.88 -1.28 -4.44
C GLY A 446 -6.61 -1.36 -3.60
N ILE A 447 -6.39 -0.44 -2.65
CA ILE A 447 -5.27 -0.48 -1.69
C ILE A 447 -5.79 -0.73 -0.28
N LEU A 448 -6.67 0.11 0.24
CA LEU A 448 -7.21 0.06 1.60
C LEU A 448 -8.73 -0.06 1.59
N GLY A 449 -9.28 -1.05 2.29
CA GLY A 449 -10.73 -1.16 2.44
C GLY A 449 -11.34 -0.05 3.31
N SER A 450 -11.07 -0.05 4.60
CA SER A 450 -11.70 0.88 5.56
C SER A 450 -10.82 1.18 6.78
N THR A 451 -11.00 2.38 7.35
CA THR A 451 -10.46 2.74 8.66
C THR A 451 -11.52 2.99 9.72
N ARG A 452 -12.76 2.54 9.47
CA ARG A 452 -13.88 2.73 10.40
C ARG A 452 -13.67 1.97 11.70
N VAL A 453 -13.91 2.69 12.78
CA VAL A 453 -14.00 2.18 14.15
C VAL A 453 -15.43 2.41 14.64
N SER A 454 -16.08 1.36 15.13
CA SER A 454 -17.39 1.48 15.77
C SER A 454 -17.26 2.32 17.05
N GLY A 455 -18.22 3.21 17.30
CA GLY A 455 -18.36 3.87 18.59
C GLY A 455 -18.45 2.88 19.74
N SER A 456 -18.19 3.36 20.96
CA SER A 456 -18.18 2.56 22.18
C SER A 456 -19.58 2.07 22.62
N GLN A 457 -20.66 2.66 22.07
CA GLN A 457 -22.03 2.26 22.34
C GLN A 457 -22.85 1.89 21.08
N PRO A 458 -23.78 0.93 21.17
CA PRO A 458 -24.70 0.61 20.07
C PRO A 458 -25.51 1.84 19.65
N GLY A 459 -25.42 2.21 18.37
CA GLY A 459 -26.12 3.36 17.79
C GLY A 459 -25.29 4.65 17.69
N GLU A 460 -24.05 4.66 18.17
CA GLU A 460 -23.08 5.71 17.84
C GLU A 460 -22.65 5.57 16.36
N ALA A 461 -22.51 6.68 15.64
CA ALA A 461 -22.00 6.66 14.28
C ALA A 461 -20.54 6.18 14.25
N TYR A 462 -20.14 5.61 13.11
CA TYR A 462 -18.78 5.15 12.90
C TYR A 462 -17.83 6.31 12.76
N ILE A 463 -16.65 6.16 13.32
CA ILE A 463 -15.59 7.14 13.21
C ILE A 463 -14.50 6.59 12.27
N SER A 464 -13.93 7.42 11.41
CA SER A 464 -12.84 7.00 10.51
C SER A 464 -11.47 7.49 10.99
N ASN A 465 -10.47 6.61 10.99
CA ASN A 465 -9.06 6.99 11.17
C ASN A 465 -8.44 7.54 9.87
N ASN A 466 -7.14 7.78 9.92
CA ASN A 466 -6.39 8.45 8.87
C ASN A 466 -5.64 7.46 7.98
N ALA A 467 -5.66 7.72 6.68
CA ALA A 467 -4.92 6.98 5.67
C ALA A 467 -4.17 7.93 4.73
N VAL A 468 -2.88 7.68 4.54
CA VAL A 468 -2.03 8.44 3.61
C VAL A 468 -1.59 7.56 2.45
N PHE A 469 -1.76 8.04 1.21
CA PHE A 469 -1.37 7.36 -0.02
C PHE A 469 -0.37 8.22 -0.81
N LEU A 470 0.82 7.69 -1.05
CA LEU A 470 1.86 8.34 -1.82
C LEU A 470 2.28 7.42 -2.96
N ASN A 471 2.13 7.90 -4.20
CA ASN A 471 2.54 7.18 -5.42
C ASN A 471 1.98 5.75 -5.48
N CYS A 472 0.72 5.56 -5.06
CA CYS A 472 0.06 4.26 -5.05
C CYS A 472 -0.68 4.01 -6.37
N LYS A 473 -0.83 2.73 -6.73
CA LYS A 473 -1.49 2.35 -7.99
C LYS A 473 -2.48 1.21 -7.81
N ASN A 474 -3.66 1.35 -8.42
CA ASN A 474 -4.60 0.26 -8.61
C ASN A 474 -4.90 0.00 -10.09
N GLU A 475 -4.73 -1.23 -10.55
CA GLU A 475 -5.18 -1.72 -11.86
C GLU A 475 -6.23 -2.83 -11.75
N GLY A 476 -6.38 -3.44 -10.57
CA GLY A 476 -7.38 -4.46 -10.30
C GLY A 476 -8.81 -3.88 -10.29
N ALA A 477 -9.79 -4.65 -10.77
CA ALA A 477 -11.19 -4.27 -10.64
C ALA A 477 -11.60 -4.30 -9.16
N VAL A 478 -12.36 -3.29 -8.71
CA VAL A 478 -12.82 -3.15 -7.33
C VAL A 478 -14.35 -3.12 -7.31
N SER A 479 -14.96 -4.09 -6.64
CA SER A 479 -16.41 -4.23 -6.58
C SER A 479 -16.92 -4.35 -5.14
N GLY A 480 -17.97 -3.61 -4.83
CA GLY A 480 -18.63 -3.67 -3.53
C GLY A 480 -20.06 -3.13 -3.57
N ASN A 481 -20.71 -3.07 -2.41
CA ASN A 481 -22.04 -2.50 -2.30
C ASN A 481 -21.99 -0.99 -2.00
N GLU A 482 -21.17 -0.59 -1.04
CA GLU A 482 -21.04 0.79 -0.60
C GLU A 482 -19.60 1.11 -0.18
N TYR A 483 -19.23 2.38 -0.28
CA TYR A 483 -17.89 2.88 0.03
C TYR A 483 -16.82 2.16 -0.79
N VAL A 484 -16.89 2.28 -2.11
CA VAL A 484 -16.00 1.58 -3.04
C VAL A 484 -15.06 2.58 -3.72
N GLY A 485 -13.75 2.40 -3.55
CA GLY A 485 -12.75 3.28 -4.18
C GLY A 485 -11.63 2.53 -4.88
N GLY A 486 -11.02 3.14 -5.90
CA GLY A 486 -9.85 2.54 -6.55
C GLY A 486 -8.62 2.45 -5.65
N LEU A 487 -8.48 3.34 -4.67
CA LEU A 487 -7.44 3.26 -3.65
C LEU A 487 -8.03 2.96 -2.28
N CYS A 488 -9.01 3.77 -1.85
CA CYS A 488 -9.58 3.73 -0.50
C CYS A 488 -11.10 3.59 -0.55
N GLY A 489 -11.66 2.63 0.17
CA GLY A 489 -13.11 2.52 0.35
C GLY A 489 -13.67 3.66 1.20
N ASP A 490 -13.31 3.67 2.48
CA ASP A 490 -13.64 4.76 3.40
C ASP A 490 -12.54 5.05 4.45
N SER A 491 -12.17 6.32 4.58
CA SER A 491 -11.19 6.83 5.56
C SER A 491 -11.20 8.35 5.58
N GLN A 492 -10.53 8.98 6.55
CA GLN A 492 -9.94 10.30 6.31
C GLN A 492 -8.70 10.12 5.42
N VAL A 493 -8.58 10.88 4.33
CA VAL A 493 -7.61 10.58 3.25
C VAL A 493 -6.67 11.73 2.95
N GLY A 494 -5.37 11.45 2.98
CA GLY A 494 -4.35 12.21 2.27
C GLY A 494 -3.85 11.42 1.06
N CYS A 495 -3.85 11.99 -0.15
CA CYS A 495 -3.46 11.26 -1.35
C CYS A 495 -2.67 12.11 -2.33
N LYS A 496 -1.47 11.65 -2.73
CA LYS A 496 -0.61 12.31 -3.71
C LYS A 496 -0.09 11.35 -4.77
N GLY A 497 -0.04 11.79 -6.03
CA GLY A 497 0.73 11.14 -7.10
C GLY A 497 0.22 9.74 -7.46
N SER A 498 -1.03 9.43 -7.16
CA SER A 498 -1.57 8.08 -7.23
C SER A 498 -2.50 7.88 -8.43
N ILE A 499 -2.62 6.62 -8.88
CA ILE A 499 -3.33 6.27 -10.11
C ILE A 499 -4.34 5.15 -9.85
N ASN A 500 -5.57 5.31 -10.34
CA ASN A 500 -6.49 4.20 -10.57
C ASN A 500 -6.74 3.96 -12.06
N LYS A 501 -6.53 2.73 -12.52
CA LYS A 501 -6.89 2.22 -13.84
C LYS A 501 -7.93 1.10 -13.76
N GLY A 502 -8.14 0.53 -12.58
CA GLY A 502 -9.11 -0.52 -12.33
C GLY A 502 -10.55 -0.03 -12.44
N LYS A 503 -11.45 -0.88 -12.95
CA LYS A 503 -12.88 -0.60 -12.96
C LYS A 503 -13.44 -0.64 -11.54
N ILE A 504 -14.21 0.39 -11.15
CA ILE A 504 -14.82 0.54 -9.84
C ILE A 504 -16.34 0.34 -9.97
N THR A 505 -16.93 -0.50 -9.12
CA THR A 505 -18.38 -0.76 -9.13
C THR A 505 -18.96 -0.80 -7.72
N ALA A 506 -19.83 0.15 -7.39
CA ALA A 506 -20.66 0.12 -6.19
C ALA A 506 -22.12 -0.18 -6.55
N THR A 507 -22.67 -1.27 -6.01
CA THR A 507 -24.05 -1.67 -6.33
C THR A 507 -25.13 -0.92 -5.54
N SER A 508 -24.76 -0.01 -4.62
CA SER A 508 -25.70 0.75 -3.79
C SER A 508 -25.36 2.24 -3.72
N ARG A 509 -24.34 2.65 -2.97
CA ARG A 509 -24.16 4.09 -2.66
C ARG A 509 -22.99 4.74 -3.37
N TYR A 510 -21.82 4.72 -2.73
CA TYR A 510 -20.71 5.59 -3.07
C TYR A 510 -19.63 4.84 -3.84
N ALA A 511 -19.29 5.34 -5.03
CA ALA A 511 -18.12 4.91 -5.78
C ALA A 511 -17.24 6.11 -6.16
N GLY A 512 -15.94 6.00 -5.91
CA GLY A 512 -14.96 6.95 -6.41
C GLY A 512 -13.83 6.28 -7.17
N GLY A 513 -13.30 6.94 -8.20
CA GLY A 513 -12.13 6.42 -8.91
C GLY A 513 -10.92 6.22 -7.99
N LEU A 514 -10.75 7.06 -6.97
CA LEU A 514 -9.74 6.87 -5.92
C LEU A 514 -10.36 6.59 -4.55
N ILE A 515 -11.37 7.38 -4.16
CA ILE A 515 -11.92 7.39 -2.80
C ILE A 515 -13.43 7.13 -2.84
N GLY A 516 -13.91 6.06 -2.21
CA GLY A 516 -15.36 5.80 -2.12
C GLY A 516 -16.09 6.90 -1.35
N MET A 517 -15.73 7.08 -0.09
CA MET A 517 -16.18 8.18 0.76
C MET A 517 -15.08 8.62 1.71
N ALA A 518 -14.97 9.93 1.95
CA ALA A 518 -14.11 10.44 3.01
C ALA A 518 -14.82 11.54 3.80
N PRO A 519 -14.77 11.52 5.14
CA PRO A 519 -15.18 12.69 5.92
C PRO A 519 -14.30 13.90 5.59
N ILE A 520 -12.98 13.65 5.54
CA ILE A 520 -11.95 14.65 5.24
C ILE A 520 -11.07 14.09 4.12
N SER A 521 -10.83 14.88 3.07
CA SER A 521 -9.93 14.48 1.99
C SER A 521 -9.04 15.61 1.48
N VAL A 522 -7.74 15.35 1.41
CA VAL A 522 -6.74 16.20 0.76
C VAL A 522 -6.08 15.39 -0.35
N VAL A 523 -6.38 15.73 -1.59
CA VAL A 523 -6.11 14.86 -2.75
C VAL A 523 -5.43 15.69 -3.83
N HIS A 524 -4.14 15.45 -4.08
CA HIS A 524 -3.32 16.25 -4.97
C HIS A 524 -2.64 15.44 -6.07
N ASN A 525 -2.66 15.94 -7.30
CA ASN A 525 -1.87 15.38 -8.39
C ASN A 525 -2.17 13.90 -8.64
N ASN A 526 -3.45 13.52 -8.70
CA ASN A 526 -3.85 12.13 -8.93
C ASN A 526 -4.59 11.94 -10.26
N LEU A 527 -4.70 10.68 -10.68
CA LEU A 527 -5.33 10.31 -11.94
C LEU A 527 -6.28 9.12 -11.75
N ASN A 528 -7.52 9.27 -12.22
CA ASN A 528 -8.40 8.14 -12.49
C ASN A 528 -8.57 7.92 -13.99
N LYS A 529 -8.27 6.71 -14.48
CA LYS A 529 -8.53 6.23 -15.84
C LYS A 529 -9.55 5.10 -15.86
N GLY A 530 -9.79 4.47 -14.72
CA GLY A 530 -10.76 3.38 -14.59
C GLY A 530 -12.20 3.88 -14.69
N GLU A 531 -13.07 3.06 -15.31
CA GLU A 531 -14.51 3.30 -15.29
C GLU A 531 -15.04 3.25 -13.85
N VAL A 532 -15.90 4.19 -13.47
CA VAL A 532 -16.55 4.24 -12.16
C VAL A 532 -18.06 4.11 -12.34
N ARG A 533 -18.65 3.09 -11.72
CA ARG A 533 -20.11 2.89 -11.70
C ARG A 533 -20.62 2.86 -10.26
N ALA A 534 -21.64 3.64 -9.98
CA ALA A 534 -22.37 3.62 -8.71
C ALA A 534 -23.88 3.55 -8.94
N TYR A 535 -24.63 3.01 -7.98
CA TYR A 535 -26.08 3.14 -8.01
C TYR A 535 -26.54 4.55 -7.59
N GLN A 536 -25.95 5.16 -6.55
CA GLN A 536 -26.29 6.55 -6.16
C GLN A 536 -25.23 7.58 -6.53
N TYR A 537 -24.07 7.58 -5.88
CA TYR A 537 -23.07 8.65 -5.96
C TYR A 537 -21.79 8.14 -6.63
N ALA A 538 -21.53 8.61 -7.85
CA ALA A 538 -20.34 8.30 -8.61
C ALA A 538 -19.47 9.55 -8.80
N GLY A 539 -18.19 9.46 -8.45
CA GLY A 539 -17.19 10.48 -8.71
C GLY A 539 -15.92 9.92 -9.35
N GLY A 540 -15.32 10.63 -10.30
CA GLY A 540 -14.06 10.15 -10.90
C GLY A 540 -12.86 10.21 -9.95
N ILE A 541 -12.86 11.10 -8.95
CA ILE A 541 -11.84 11.12 -7.88
C ILE A 541 -12.43 10.60 -6.58
N ALA A 542 -13.50 11.23 -6.08
CA ALA A 542 -14.20 10.79 -4.88
C ALA A 542 -15.71 10.70 -5.08
N GLY A 543 -16.34 9.64 -4.54
CA GLY A 543 -17.79 9.50 -4.57
C GLY A 543 -18.46 10.59 -3.74
N VAL A 544 -18.15 10.65 -2.46
CA VAL A 544 -18.60 11.70 -1.53
C VAL A 544 -17.45 12.15 -0.65
N SER A 545 -17.36 13.46 -0.43
CA SER A 545 -16.49 13.98 0.61
C SER A 545 -17.08 15.24 1.24
N HIS A 546 -17.13 15.30 2.56
CA HIS A 546 -17.79 16.41 3.26
C HIS A 546 -16.90 17.65 3.33
N CYS A 547 -15.60 17.41 3.48
CA CYS A 547 -14.64 18.39 3.91
C CYS A 547 -13.38 18.16 3.06
N THR A 548 -13.13 19.02 2.06
CA THR A 548 -12.25 18.64 0.93
C THR A 548 -11.33 19.73 0.43
N PHE A 549 -10.08 19.35 0.14
CA PHE A 549 -9.19 20.06 -0.76
C PHE A 549 -8.72 19.14 -1.90
N MET A 550 -9.03 19.50 -3.14
CA MET A 550 -8.64 18.75 -4.34
C MET A 550 -7.88 19.65 -5.30
N ALA A 551 -6.66 19.28 -5.65
CA ALA A 551 -5.84 20.04 -6.58
C ALA A 551 -5.22 19.15 -7.65
N ILE A 552 -5.22 19.60 -8.91
CA ILE A 552 -4.42 18.96 -9.99
C ILE A 552 -4.85 17.50 -10.23
N ASN A 553 -6.10 17.16 -9.89
CA ASN A 553 -6.63 15.82 -10.11
C ASN A 553 -7.29 15.72 -11.47
N GLN A 554 -7.13 14.56 -12.10
CA GLN A 554 -7.70 14.32 -13.41
C GLN A 554 -8.52 13.04 -13.42
N ASN A 555 -9.69 13.12 -14.06
CA ASN A 555 -10.47 11.96 -14.42
C ASN A 555 -10.52 11.79 -15.93
N MET A 556 -10.12 10.62 -16.40
CA MET A 556 -10.21 10.14 -17.78
C MET A 556 -11.17 8.94 -17.90
N GLY A 557 -11.55 8.36 -16.76
CA GLY A 557 -12.47 7.23 -16.73
C GLY A 557 -13.92 7.65 -16.96
N LYS A 558 -14.69 6.80 -17.63
CA LYS A 558 -16.13 7.00 -17.75
C LYS A 558 -16.80 6.85 -16.38
N ILE A 559 -17.68 7.79 -16.04
CA ILE A 559 -18.46 7.82 -14.81
C ILE A 559 -19.91 7.47 -15.13
N THR A 560 -20.53 6.61 -14.33
CA THR A 560 -21.94 6.23 -14.47
C THR A 560 -22.61 6.16 -13.11
N ALA A 561 -23.71 6.92 -12.93
CA ALA A 561 -24.60 6.77 -11.78
C ALA A 561 -26.01 6.38 -12.21
N GLU A 562 -26.65 5.45 -11.50
CA GLU A 562 -27.98 4.93 -11.86
C GLU A 562 -29.16 5.69 -11.22
N HIS A 563 -28.89 6.63 -10.31
CA HIS A 563 -30.00 7.25 -9.57
C HIS A 563 -29.78 8.66 -9.04
N SER A 564 -28.61 9.01 -8.49
CA SER A 564 -28.52 10.20 -7.63
C SER A 564 -27.55 11.27 -8.13
N HIS A 565 -26.25 11.00 -8.17
CA HIS A 565 -25.22 12.01 -8.42
C HIS A 565 -24.07 11.42 -9.24
N ALA A 566 -23.73 12.04 -10.35
CA ALA A 566 -22.60 11.66 -11.20
C ALA A 566 -21.72 12.87 -11.52
N ALA A 567 -20.43 12.76 -11.22
CA ALA A 567 -19.48 13.80 -11.58
C ALA A 567 -18.09 13.26 -11.92
N GLY A 568 -17.36 14.00 -12.73
CA GLY A 568 -15.99 13.64 -13.11
C GLY A 568 -14.97 13.78 -11.98
N ILE A 569 -15.15 14.68 -11.01
CA ILE A 569 -14.23 14.82 -9.86
C ILE A 569 -14.90 14.36 -8.57
N LEU A 570 -15.96 15.04 -8.12
CA LEU A 570 -16.60 14.79 -6.83
C LEU A 570 -18.10 14.58 -7.00
N GLY A 571 -18.61 13.39 -6.64
CA GLY A 571 -20.04 13.08 -6.76
C GLY A 571 -20.92 14.00 -5.90
N ALA A 572 -20.60 14.15 -4.62
CA ALA A 572 -21.21 15.20 -3.78
C ALA A 572 -20.26 15.73 -2.72
N GLY A 573 -20.37 17.04 -2.45
CA GLY A 573 -19.63 17.76 -1.42
C GLY A 573 -20.53 18.54 -0.47
N SER A 574 -20.14 18.63 0.80
CA SER A 574 -20.86 19.45 1.81
C SER A 574 -20.44 20.92 1.74
N ASN A 575 -20.41 21.59 2.89
CA ASN A 575 -20.25 23.04 3.04
C ASN A 575 -18.81 23.54 3.03
N ASP A 576 -17.79 22.68 3.07
CA ASP A 576 -16.38 23.11 3.08
C ASP A 576 -15.55 22.36 2.03
N VAL A 577 -15.51 22.91 0.81
CA VAL A 577 -14.91 22.25 -0.35
C VAL A 577 -14.14 23.25 -1.19
N THR A 578 -12.88 22.95 -1.45
CA THR A 578 -12.03 23.68 -2.38
C THR A 578 -11.51 22.74 -3.47
N ILE A 579 -11.75 23.07 -4.73
CA ILE A 579 -11.25 22.32 -5.88
C ILE A 579 -10.52 23.29 -6.81
N ASN A 580 -9.24 23.04 -7.06
CA ASN A 580 -8.41 23.88 -7.92
C ASN A 580 -7.74 23.05 -9.02
N TYR A 581 -7.68 23.58 -10.24
CA TYR A 581 -6.87 22.99 -11.31
C TYR A 581 -7.19 21.53 -11.65
N CYS A 582 -8.42 21.08 -11.36
CA CYS A 582 -8.85 19.71 -11.64
C CYS A 582 -9.52 19.63 -13.02
N ALA A 583 -9.38 18.48 -13.69
CA ALA A 583 -9.97 18.28 -15.01
C ALA A 583 -10.73 16.96 -15.12
N ASN A 584 -11.94 17.02 -15.67
CA ASN A 584 -12.64 15.83 -16.13
C ASN A 584 -12.64 15.75 -17.66
N LEU A 585 -12.01 14.68 -18.14
CA LEU A 585 -11.82 14.35 -19.55
C LEU A 585 -12.67 13.12 -19.94
N GLY A 586 -13.14 12.35 -18.96
CA GLY A 586 -14.00 11.19 -19.18
C GLY A 586 -15.49 11.55 -19.25
N ASP A 587 -16.26 10.71 -19.94
CA ASP A 587 -17.72 10.87 -20.05
C ASP A 587 -18.41 10.68 -18.69
N VAL A 588 -19.47 11.45 -18.47
CA VAL A 588 -20.30 11.35 -17.27
C VAL A 588 -21.73 11.05 -17.70
N VAL A 589 -22.24 9.89 -17.27
CA VAL A 589 -23.54 9.37 -17.71
C VAL A 589 -24.45 9.11 -16.52
N SER A 590 -25.71 9.50 -16.63
CA SER A 590 -26.79 9.09 -15.74
C SER A 590 -28.02 8.62 -16.52
N ASP A 591 -28.79 7.71 -15.94
CA ASP A 591 -29.96 7.07 -16.58
C ASP A 591 -31.32 7.55 -16.00
N ARG A 592 -31.33 8.20 -14.82
CA ARG A 592 -32.52 8.66 -14.08
C ARG A 592 -32.31 10.05 -13.48
N GLU A 593 -33.27 10.55 -12.69
CA GLU A 593 -33.30 11.90 -12.08
C GLU A 593 -32.07 12.20 -11.18
N ALA A 594 -30.91 12.42 -11.79
CA ALA A 594 -29.63 12.53 -11.12
C ALA A 594 -28.97 13.88 -11.40
N TYR A 595 -28.35 14.46 -10.37
CA TYR A 595 -27.46 15.60 -10.54
C TYR A 595 -26.22 15.15 -11.31
N THR A 596 -26.02 15.68 -12.51
CA THR A 596 -24.99 15.20 -13.43
C THR A 596 -24.11 16.35 -13.90
N SER A 597 -22.79 16.21 -13.77
CA SER A 597 -21.87 17.29 -14.14
C SER A 597 -20.45 16.84 -14.45
N GLY A 598 -19.63 17.77 -14.90
CA GLY A 598 -18.23 17.53 -15.17
C GLY A 598 -17.34 17.49 -13.94
N ILE A 599 -17.47 18.46 -13.03
CA ILE A 599 -16.59 18.58 -11.86
C ILE A 599 -17.30 18.11 -10.59
N CYS A 600 -18.41 18.73 -10.20
CA CYS A 600 -19.15 18.38 -8.98
C CYS A 600 -20.67 18.29 -9.20
N ALA A 601 -21.29 17.17 -8.84
CA ALA A 601 -22.73 17.01 -9.09
C ALA A 601 -23.57 17.86 -8.13
N GLU A 602 -23.31 17.80 -6.82
CA GLU A 602 -23.90 18.72 -5.84
C GLU A 602 -22.84 19.19 -4.84
N ILE A 603 -22.87 20.47 -4.50
CA ILE A 603 -21.91 21.06 -3.56
C ILE A 603 -22.57 22.12 -2.67
N GLY A 604 -22.13 22.23 -1.42
CA GLY A 604 -22.63 23.22 -0.47
C GLY A 604 -24.00 22.87 0.14
N LYS A 605 -24.36 21.59 0.22
CA LYS A 605 -25.60 21.20 0.90
C LYS A 605 -25.39 21.36 2.41
N PRO A 606 -26.17 22.21 3.12
CA PRO A 606 -26.10 22.26 4.58
C PRO A 606 -26.71 20.96 5.12
N GLU A 607 -25.92 20.17 5.83
CA GLU A 607 -26.42 19.04 6.63
C GLU A 607 -26.30 19.42 8.10
N GLY A 608 -27.18 18.91 8.97
CA GLY A 608 -27.26 19.38 10.36
C GLY A 608 -26.02 19.01 11.19
N PRO A 609 -25.68 19.78 12.25
CA PRO A 609 -24.48 19.56 13.07
C PRO A 609 -24.42 18.18 13.74
N LEU A 610 -25.55 17.49 13.93
CA LEU A 610 -25.62 16.17 14.57
C LEU A 610 -25.16 15.00 13.68
N ASP A 611 -25.19 15.13 12.35
CA ASP A 611 -24.76 14.05 11.44
C ASP A 611 -23.23 14.01 11.27
N TYR A 612 -22.52 15.11 11.59
CA TYR A 612 -21.06 15.25 11.44
C TYR A 612 -20.26 14.94 12.71
N VAL A 613 -20.82 15.24 13.89
CA VAL A 613 -20.12 15.20 15.20
C VAL A 613 -19.66 13.79 15.60
N VAL A 614 -20.24 12.75 15.00
CA VAL A 614 -20.02 11.36 15.41
C VAL A 614 -19.08 10.59 14.46
N LEU A 615 -18.49 11.24 13.44
CA LEU A 615 -17.67 10.59 12.40
C LEU A 615 -16.15 10.81 12.50
N VAL A 616 -15.67 11.60 13.46
CA VAL A 616 -14.25 12.00 13.61
C VAL A 616 -13.75 11.70 15.03
N VAL A 617 -12.74 10.84 15.17
CA VAL A 617 -11.98 10.64 16.42
C VAL A 617 -10.91 11.68 16.22
N ALA A 618 -10.92 12.69 17.09
CA ALA A 618 -9.85 13.66 17.30
C ALA A 618 -9.05 14.00 16.03
N GLY A 619 -9.38 15.13 15.37
CA GLY A 619 -8.53 15.77 14.34
C GLY A 619 -7.11 16.13 14.80
N VAL A 620 -6.67 15.64 15.96
CA VAL A 620 -5.32 15.72 16.54
C VAL A 620 -4.38 14.64 15.96
N GLU A 621 -4.87 13.56 15.35
CA GLU A 621 -4.06 12.32 15.17
C GLU A 621 -3.74 11.88 13.73
N VAL A 622 -3.87 12.74 12.71
CA VAL A 622 -3.26 12.44 11.38
C VAL A 622 -1.74 12.44 11.50
N ILE A 623 -1.22 13.37 12.29
CA ILE A 623 0.17 13.40 12.75
C ILE A 623 0.32 12.45 13.91
N GLY A 624 -0.55 12.49 14.93
CA GLY A 624 -0.57 11.53 16.05
C GLY A 624 -0.26 10.13 15.57
N SER A 625 -0.93 9.54 14.61
CA SER A 625 -0.53 8.20 14.13
C SER A 625 0.89 7.96 13.59
N ILE A 626 1.42 8.85 12.73
CA ILE A 626 2.81 8.76 12.21
C ILE A 626 3.81 9.17 13.31
N PHE A 627 3.41 10.11 14.16
CA PHE A 627 4.15 10.63 15.30
C PHE A 627 3.99 9.81 16.57
N ASP A 628 3.01 8.94 16.71
CA ASP A 628 2.70 8.03 17.82
C ASP A 628 3.41 6.73 17.48
N MET A 629 3.43 6.35 16.19
CA MET A 629 4.40 5.39 15.63
C MET A 629 5.85 5.87 15.82
N ALA A 630 6.12 7.16 16.10
CA ALA A 630 7.46 7.66 16.43
C ALA A 630 7.65 7.99 17.94
N PHE A 631 6.70 8.65 18.60
CA PHE A 631 6.71 9.11 19.99
C PHE A 631 6.42 7.99 20.99
N ALA A 632 5.76 6.90 20.59
CA ALA A 632 5.73 5.70 21.41
C ALA A 632 7.14 5.13 21.65
N PHE A 633 8.15 5.57 20.88
CA PHE A 633 9.43 4.87 20.75
C PHE A 633 10.69 5.75 20.82
N ILE A 634 10.57 7.07 20.93
CA ILE A 634 11.73 7.95 21.10
C ILE A 634 12.15 8.00 22.57
N ASN A 635 13.18 7.23 22.88
CA ASN A 635 14.03 7.46 24.05
C ASN A 635 15.51 7.18 23.80
N PHE A 636 16.09 7.37 22.59
CA PHE A 636 17.56 7.38 22.45
C PHE A 636 18.12 8.34 21.35
N PRO A 637 19.28 9.01 21.58
CA PRO A 637 19.72 10.19 20.81
C PRO A 637 20.76 9.96 19.69
N GLU A 638 21.12 8.72 19.31
CA GLU A 638 22.40 8.48 18.62
C GLU A 638 22.38 8.05 17.13
N ALA A 639 21.24 7.95 16.44
CA ALA A 639 21.21 7.32 15.10
C ALA A 639 21.26 8.26 13.86
N VAL A 640 21.16 9.58 13.99
CA VAL A 640 20.92 10.47 12.84
C VAL A 640 22.18 11.24 12.39
N ALA A 641 23.09 10.52 11.74
CA ALA A 641 24.11 11.07 10.83
C ALA A 641 24.69 9.89 10.04
N PRO A 642 24.74 9.83 8.69
CA PRO A 642 24.63 10.91 7.68
C PRO A 642 23.84 10.53 6.38
N ILE A 643 22.85 11.30 5.91
CA ILE A 643 22.36 11.17 4.52
C ILE A 643 22.27 12.55 3.86
N LEU A 644 22.99 12.67 2.75
CA LEU A 644 23.30 13.85 1.95
C LEU A 644 22.70 13.68 0.54
N SER A 645 22.45 14.82 -0.13
CA SER A 645 22.34 15.00 -1.59
C SER A 645 21.21 14.27 -2.35
N GLY A 646 20.17 15.04 -2.73
CA GLY A 646 19.38 14.76 -3.95
C GLY A 646 18.26 13.72 -3.86
N VAL A 647 17.86 13.30 -2.66
CA VAL A 647 16.75 12.37 -2.43
C VAL A 647 15.43 13.15 -2.33
N SER A 648 14.36 12.67 -2.98
CA SER A 648 13.02 13.26 -2.91
C SER A 648 12.45 13.21 -1.47
N LEU A 649 11.76 14.28 -1.05
CA LEU A 649 11.17 14.44 0.30
C LEU A 649 10.31 13.25 0.75
N VAL A 650 9.59 12.62 -0.17
CA VAL A 650 8.73 11.44 0.11
C VAL A 650 9.53 10.29 0.71
N TRP A 651 10.74 10.07 0.21
CA TRP A 651 11.58 8.95 0.59
C TRP A 651 12.26 9.14 1.93
N THR A 652 12.69 10.37 2.21
CA THR A 652 13.23 10.73 3.53
C THR A 652 12.21 10.48 4.63
N ILE A 653 10.94 10.85 4.41
CA ILE A 653 9.85 10.59 5.37
C ILE A 653 9.68 9.09 5.60
N ALA A 654 9.64 8.29 4.53
CA ALA A 654 9.43 6.86 4.62
C ALA A 654 10.57 6.15 5.40
N THR A 655 11.82 6.57 5.21
CA THR A 655 12.96 6.01 5.96
C THR A 655 12.95 6.40 7.43
N THR A 656 12.62 7.66 7.76
CA THR A 656 12.55 8.10 9.16
C THR A 656 11.47 7.35 9.94
N ILE A 657 10.31 7.10 9.31
CA ILE A 657 9.24 6.29 9.93
C ILE A 657 9.74 4.86 10.16
N THR A 658 10.44 4.28 9.18
CA THR A 658 10.97 2.91 9.28
C THR A 658 11.96 2.79 10.45
N GLU A 659 12.92 3.70 10.58
CA GLU A 659 13.85 3.71 11.72
C GLU A 659 13.13 3.82 13.07
N ALA A 660 12.07 4.64 13.16
CA ALA A 660 11.27 4.78 14.36
C ALA A 660 10.51 3.48 14.70
N VAL A 661 9.96 2.79 13.70
CA VAL A 661 9.31 1.48 13.88
C VAL A 661 10.30 0.43 14.37
N PHE A 662 11.50 0.37 13.79
CA PHE A 662 12.54 -0.58 14.21
C PHE A 662 12.96 -0.35 15.67
N ALA A 663 13.24 0.90 16.03
CA ALA A 663 13.54 1.27 17.42
C ALA A 663 12.36 0.93 18.34
N GLY A 664 11.14 1.16 17.86
CA GLY A 664 9.94 0.94 18.65
C GLY A 664 9.60 -0.48 18.98
N LEU A 665 9.83 -1.35 18.01
CA LEU A 665 9.73 -2.79 18.15
C LEU A 665 10.98 -3.40 18.78
N ASN A 666 11.96 -2.57 19.22
CA ASN A 666 13.20 -3.01 19.86
C ASN A 666 13.99 -3.99 18.96
N ILE A 667 13.94 -3.77 17.64
CA ILE A 667 14.60 -4.58 16.61
C ILE A 667 16.12 -4.40 16.65
N ASP A 668 16.61 -3.26 17.13
CA ASP A 668 18.02 -2.99 17.42
C ASP A 668 18.61 -3.92 18.49
N SER A 669 17.76 -4.58 19.27
CA SER A 669 18.18 -5.62 20.21
C SER A 669 18.31 -7.02 19.57
N ILE A 670 17.91 -7.15 18.31
CA ILE A 670 17.88 -8.38 17.50
C ILE A 670 18.95 -8.33 16.41
N ILE A 671 19.01 -7.23 15.65
CA ILE A 671 20.00 -6.97 14.61
C ILE A 671 20.76 -5.67 14.89
N SER A 672 21.97 -5.54 14.32
CA SER A 672 22.80 -4.36 14.56
C SER A 672 22.28 -3.11 13.83
N ASN A 673 22.55 -1.92 14.38
CA ASN A 673 22.19 -0.66 13.72
C ASN A 673 22.82 -0.49 12.33
N ASP A 674 24.00 -1.08 12.09
CA ASP A 674 24.64 -1.06 10.76
C ASP A 674 23.87 -1.94 9.76
N GLU A 675 23.34 -3.08 10.20
CA GLU A 675 22.46 -3.93 9.38
C GLU A 675 21.13 -3.24 9.09
N ILE A 676 20.50 -2.60 10.08
CA ILE A 676 19.26 -1.81 9.89
C ILE A 676 19.47 -0.73 8.82
N ARG A 677 20.60 0.00 8.89
CA ARG A 677 20.95 1.02 7.90
C ARG A 677 21.12 0.43 6.50
N SER A 678 21.84 -0.68 6.39
CA SER A 678 22.03 -1.35 5.09
C SER A 678 20.71 -1.80 4.47
N ILE A 679 19.79 -2.34 5.27
CA ILE A 679 18.45 -2.74 4.81
C ILE A 679 17.65 -1.52 4.35
N ASN A 680 17.67 -0.44 5.13
CA ASN A 680 16.98 0.79 4.78
C ASN A 680 17.52 1.43 3.50
N GLU A 681 18.84 1.42 3.28
CA GLU A 681 19.47 1.92 2.05
C GLU A 681 19.06 1.11 0.82
N GLU A 682 19.02 -0.23 0.94
CA GLU A 682 18.56 -1.12 -0.13
C GLU A 682 17.08 -0.87 -0.47
N ASN A 683 16.21 -0.89 0.55
CA ASN A 683 14.79 -0.63 0.41
C ASN A 683 14.51 0.73 -0.24
N LEU A 684 15.28 1.76 0.14
CA LEU A 684 15.13 3.11 -0.39
C LEU A 684 15.38 3.17 -1.90
N ALA A 685 16.41 2.48 -2.37
CA ALA A 685 16.76 2.46 -3.78
C ALA A 685 15.65 1.80 -4.63
N GLU A 686 15.08 0.71 -4.14
CA GLU A 686 13.96 0.04 -4.82
C GLU A 686 12.69 0.87 -4.80
N LEU A 687 12.34 1.45 -3.65
CA LEU A 687 11.16 2.31 -3.51
C LEU A 687 11.25 3.55 -4.40
N ASP A 688 12.42 4.19 -4.49
CA ASP A 688 12.65 5.32 -5.40
C ASP A 688 12.42 4.93 -6.87
N ALA A 689 12.91 3.76 -7.28
CA ALA A 689 12.67 3.26 -8.63
C ALA A 689 11.17 3.02 -8.89
N ILE A 690 10.46 2.42 -7.93
CA ILE A 690 9.02 2.17 -8.02
C ILE A 690 8.23 3.49 -8.10
N GLY A 691 8.52 4.46 -7.23
CA GLY A 691 7.79 5.73 -7.24
C GLY A 691 8.06 6.54 -8.50
N LYS A 692 9.28 6.52 -9.05
CA LYS A 692 9.58 7.11 -10.37
C LYS A 692 8.73 6.46 -11.47
N GLN A 693 8.62 5.13 -11.47
CA GLN A 693 7.77 4.43 -12.43
C GLN A 693 6.31 4.87 -12.35
N VAL A 694 5.76 5.06 -11.14
CA VAL A 694 4.38 5.54 -10.96
C VAL A 694 4.23 6.98 -11.46
N SER A 695 5.17 7.88 -11.13
CA SER A 695 5.15 9.26 -11.59
C SER A 695 5.25 9.38 -13.12
N GLU A 696 6.16 8.62 -13.74
CA GLU A 696 6.29 8.54 -15.20
C GLU A 696 5.02 7.97 -15.84
N GLU A 697 4.40 6.93 -15.25
CA GLU A 697 3.14 6.40 -15.75
C GLU A 697 2.01 7.44 -15.64
N LEU A 698 1.96 8.19 -14.55
CA LEU A 698 0.99 9.27 -14.36
C LEU A 698 1.13 10.30 -15.47
N GLU A 699 2.34 10.84 -15.69
CA GLU A 699 2.63 11.81 -16.75
C GLU A 699 2.28 11.28 -18.15
N ASN A 700 2.72 10.07 -18.48
CA ASN A 700 2.44 9.45 -19.77
C ASN A 700 0.94 9.29 -20.03
N ASN A 701 0.15 8.94 -19.01
CA ASN A 701 -1.30 8.85 -19.17
C ASN A 701 -1.94 10.22 -19.37
N ARG A 702 -1.45 11.28 -18.71
CA ARG A 702 -1.94 12.67 -18.92
C ARG A 702 -1.74 13.13 -20.36
N ASN A 703 -0.57 12.84 -20.92
CA ASN A 703 -0.21 13.19 -22.29
C ASN A 703 -1.00 12.39 -23.35
N ALA A 704 -1.58 11.25 -22.96
CA ALA A 704 -2.34 10.37 -23.83
C ALA A 704 -3.87 10.55 -23.72
N ALA A 705 -4.34 11.70 -23.24
CA ALA A 705 -5.76 12.02 -23.14
C ALA A 705 -6.47 11.89 -24.50
N ASP A 706 -7.48 11.02 -24.58
CA ASP A 706 -8.35 10.90 -25.75
C ASP A 706 -9.53 11.87 -25.59
N ILE A 707 -9.50 12.98 -26.33
CA ILE A 707 -10.55 14.00 -26.33
C ILE A 707 -11.32 13.88 -27.64
N ASP A 708 -12.65 13.98 -27.59
CA ASP A 708 -13.52 13.92 -28.76
C ASP A 708 -13.00 14.86 -29.88
N PRO A 709 -12.63 14.33 -31.06
CA PRO A 709 -12.04 15.12 -32.15
C PRO A 709 -13.03 16.12 -32.77
N GLU A 710 -14.32 16.03 -32.46
CA GLU A 710 -15.32 17.00 -32.87
C GLU A 710 -15.41 18.22 -31.94
N LEU A 711 -14.69 18.20 -30.81
CA LEU A 711 -14.51 19.37 -29.94
C LEU A 711 -13.34 20.21 -30.45
N LEU A 712 -13.27 21.46 -29.98
CA LEU A 712 -12.08 22.28 -30.17
C LEU A 712 -10.82 21.68 -29.56
N GLY A 713 -10.93 20.62 -28.74
CA GLY A 713 -9.81 19.92 -28.10
C GLY A 713 -9.14 20.75 -27.00
N LEU A 714 -8.36 20.10 -26.12
CA LEU A 714 -7.42 20.83 -25.25
C LEU A 714 -6.10 21.06 -26.01
N PRO A 715 -5.54 22.27 -26.01
CA PRO A 715 -4.22 22.55 -26.57
C PRO A 715 -3.13 21.69 -25.91
N GLU A 716 -2.12 21.28 -26.68
CA GLU A 716 -0.94 20.55 -26.15
C GLU A 716 -0.26 21.33 -25.00
N GLU A 717 -0.26 22.66 -25.09
CA GLU A 717 0.28 23.55 -24.06
C GLU A 717 -0.40 23.40 -22.68
N TYR A 718 -1.62 22.88 -22.60
CA TYR A 718 -2.25 22.60 -21.29
C TYR A 718 -1.49 21.54 -20.51
N ALA A 719 -1.08 20.45 -21.18
CA ALA A 719 -0.29 19.40 -20.54
C ALA A 719 1.07 19.94 -20.10
N GLU A 720 1.72 20.77 -20.92
CA GLU A 720 2.96 21.44 -20.55
C GLU A 720 2.81 22.38 -19.34
N ASN A 721 1.72 23.16 -19.29
CA ASN A 721 1.44 24.07 -18.17
C ASN A 721 1.17 23.29 -16.88
N LEU A 722 0.42 22.19 -16.96
CA LEU A 722 0.16 21.31 -15.84
C LEU A 722 1.46 20.68 -15.32
N GLN A 723 2.33 20.22 -16.22
CA GLN A 723 3.64 19.68 -15.85
C GLN A 723 4.49 20.72 -15.14
N LYS A 724 4.61 21.93 -15.70
CA LYS A 724 5.34 23.05 -15.05
C LYS A 724 4.75 23.40 -13.68
N LEU A 725 3.43 23.35 -13.54
CA LEU A 725 2.76 23.61 -12.26
C LEU A 725 3.11 22.54 -11.22
N VAL A 726 3.07 21.26 -11.60
CA VAL A 726 3.46 20.15 -10.72
C VAL A 726 4.93 20.29 -10.32
N GLU A 727 5.84 20.45 -11.29
CA GLU A 727 7.27 20.64 -11.03
C GLU A 727 7.53 21.86 -10.13
N HIS A 728 6.80 22.96 -10.34
CA HIS A 728 6.91 24.15 -9.51
C HIS A 728 6.49 23.88 -8.06
N ILE A 729 5.31 23.29 -7.86
CA ILE A 729 4.75 22.96 -6.54
C ILE A 729 5.59 21.91 -5.82
N GLU A 730 6.24 21.01 -6.54
CA GLU A 730 7.09 19.96 -5.94
C GLU A 730 8.46 20.46 -5.46
N ASN A 731 8.82 21.71 -5.72
CA ASN A 731 9.96 22.37 -5.06
C ASN A 731 9.57 22.79 -3.63
N GLU A 732 10.46 22.54 -2.65
CA GLU A 732 10.17 22.63 -1.21
C GLU A 732 9.52 23.96 -0.77
N ASP A 733 10.02 25.11 -1.26
CA ASP A 733 9.50 26.44 -0.87
C ASP A 733 8.09 26.73 -1.44
N ASN A 734 7.73 26.13 -2.57
CA ASN A 734 6.50 26.50 -3.30
C ASN A 734 5.28 25.72 -2.83
N TYR A 735 5.47 24.52 -2.26
CA TYR A 735 4.35 23.72 -1.74
C TYR A 735 3.68 24.41 -0.56
N SER A 736 4.47 25.04 0.31
CA SER A 736 3.95 25.76 1.44
C SER A 736 3.25 27.05 1.01
N ILE A 737 3.82 27.79 0.05
CA ILE A 737 3.18 28.98 -0.56
C ILE A 737 1.84 28.61 -1.21
N PHE A 738 1.80 27.52 -1.98
CA PHE A 738 0.57 27.01 -2.60
C PHE A 738 -0.53 26.81 -1.56
N ASN A 739 -0.16 26.21 -0.44
CA ASN A 739 -1.12 25.93 0.58
C ASN A 739 -1.55 27.19 1.36
N ASP A 740 -0.61 28.05 1.74
CA ASP A 740 -0.88 29.32 2.41
C ASP A 740 -1.84 30.19 1.61
N ASN A 741 -1.67 30.23 0.29
CA ASN A 741 -2.54 30.97 -0.61
C ASN A 741 -3.92 30.32 -0.76
N ALA A 742 -4.01 28.99 -0.79
CA ALA A 742 -5.29 28.28 -0.80
C ALA A 742 -6.11 28.58 0.47
N ASN A 743 -5.45 28.63 1.62
CA ASN A 743 -6.07 29.04 2.88
C ASN A 743 -6.55 30.49 2.86
N LYS A 744 -5.68 31.40 2.44
CA LYS A 744 -5.99 32.82 2.36
C LYS A 744 -7.22 33.03 1.49
N ALA A 745 -7.31 32.32 0.36
CA ALA A 745 -8.50 32.37 -0.50
C ALA A 745 -9.77 31.85 0.20
N ARG A 746 -9.67 30.83 1.05
CA ARG A 746 -10.80 30.35 1.87
C ARG A 746 -11.18 31.35 2.96
N GLU A 747 -10.21 32.01 3.59
CA GLU A 747 -10.43 33.06 4.59
C GLU A 747 -11.12 34.29 3.97
N GLU A 748 -10.66 34.73 2.81
CA GLU A 748 -11.32 35.76 2.02
C GLU A 748 -12.78 35.36 1.75
N ARG A 749 -13.00 34.11 1.30
CA ARG A 749 -14.36 33.62 1.03
C ARG A 749 -15.23 33.60 2.28
N PHE A 750 -14.70 33.14 3.40
CA PHE A 750 -15.42 33.13 4.66
C PHE A 750 -15.77 34.55 5.12
N SER A 751 -14.84 35.51 5.01
CA SER A 751 -15.09 36.91 5.33
C SER A 751 -16.13 37.56 4.41
N ASP A 752 -16.24 37.13 3.16
CA ASP A 752 -17.29 37.61 2.24
C ASP A 752 -18.68 37.08 2.61
N VAL A 753 -18.74 35.90 3.24
CA VAL A 753 -19.99 35.20 3.58
C VAL A 753 -20.49 35.58 4.98
N ASN A 754 -19.58 35.91 5.92
CA ASN A 754 -19.90 36.29 7.30
C ASN A 754 -19.62 37.76 7.65
N THR A 755 -20.60 38.45 8.25
CA THR A 755 -20.47 39.85 8.72
C THR A 755 -20.01 40.01 10.18
N MET A 756 -19.67 38.94 10.89
CA MET A 756 -19.36 38.99 12.35
C MET A 756 -17.84 38.93 12.63
N GLU A 757 -17.31 39.92 13.35
CA GLU A 757 -15.90 40.01 13.78
C GLU A 757 -15.42 38.83 14.65
N LEU A 758 -16.31 38.22 15.45
CA LEU A 758 -15.97 37.06 16.30
C LEU A 758 -15.55 35.83 15.48
N ALA A 759 -15.97 35.74 14.22
CA ALA A 759 -15.65 34.60 13.37
C ALA A 759 -14.20 34.64 12.85
N LYS A 760 -13.58 35.82 12.79
CA LYS A 760 -12.22 36.01 12.28
C LYS A 760 -11.13 35.46 13.22
N GLU A 761 -11.30 35.55 14.54
CA GLU A 761 -10.33 34.98 15.50
C GLU A 761 -10.29 33.44 15.48
N CYS A 762 -11.45 32.78 15.32
CA CYS A 762 -11.51 31.32 15.15
C CYS A 762 -10.93 30.90 13.79
N PHE A 763 -11.21 31.66 12.72
CA PHE A 763 -10.69 31.37 11.38
C PHE A 763 -9.17 31.56 11.29
N HIS A 764 -8.57 32.52 12.01
CA HIS A 764 -7.10 32.64 12.11
C HIS A 764 -6.45 31.45 12.83
N THR A 765 -7.13 30.84 13.80
CA THR A 765 -6.63 29.63 14.49
C THR A 765 -6.68 28.42 13.56
N CYS A 766 -7.75 28.31 12.75
CA CYS A 766 -7.88 27.38 11.62
C CYS A 766 -6.76 27.56 10.57
N LEU A 767 -6.50 28.80 10.17
CA LEU A 767 -5.49 29.18 9.17
C LEU A 767 -4.08 28.68 9.52
N SER A 768 -3.71 28.75 10.80
CA SER A 768 -2.37 28.39 11.30
C SER A 768 -2.00 26.91 11.14
N GLY A 769 -3.01 26.04 11.04
CA GLY A 769 -2.80 24.62 10.81
C GLY A 769 -2.24 24.37 9.40
N PHE A 770 -2.71 25.12 8.41
CA PHE A 770 -2.39 24.87 7.01
C PHE A 770 -1.18 25.72 6.55
N THR A 771 -0.73 26.71 7.35
CA THR A 771 0.54 27.46 7.21
C THR A 771 1.76 26.85 7.90
N THR A 772 1.62 25.84 8.77
CA THR A 772 2.77 25.17 9.44
C THR A 772 3.45 24.13 8.54
N LEU A 773 3.51 24.49 7.27
CA LEU A 773 4.05 23.78 6.12
C LEU A 773 5.42 24.32 5.72
N VAL A 774 5.74 25.56 6.11
CA VAL A 774 6.82 26.40 5.55
C VAL A 774 8.19 26.22 6.22
N SER A 775 8.33 25.49 7.34
CA SER A 775 9.62 25.48 8.08
C SER A 775 10.65 24.44 7.62
N LEU A 776 10.33 23.47 6.74
CA LEU A 776 11.31 22.43 6.37
C LEU A 776 12.47 22.94 5.52
N ALA A 777 12.20 23.85 4.59
CA ALA A 777 13.27 24.45 3.78
C ALA A 777 14.14 25.44 4.58
N ALA A 778 13.54 26.20 5.53
CA ALA A 778 14.27 27.13 6.40
C ALA A 778 15.09 26.42 7.49
N GLY A 779 14.64 25.27 7.99
CA GLY A 779 15.35 24.48 9.01
C GLY A 779 16.60 23.80 8.47
N ILE A 780 16.55 23.29 7.23
CA ILE A 780 17.72 22.70 6.54
C ILE A 780 18.80 23.77 6.30
N CYS A 781 18.41 25.03 6.04
CA CYS A 781 19.36 26.14 5.93
C CYS A 781 19.86 26.68 7.30
N ALA A 782 19.06 26.61 8.36
CA ALA A 782 19.48 27.04 9.70
C ALA A 782 20.45 26.05 10.38
N THR A 783 20.39 24.76 10.03
CA THR A 783 21.39 23.76 10.47
C THR A 783 22.78 23.98 9.89
N ILE A 784 22.90 24.71 8.78
CA ILE A 784 24.20 25.07 8.21
C ILE A 784 24.93 26.10 9.10
N ALA A 785 24.20 26.83 9.97
CA ALA A 785 24.73 27.96 10.71
C ALA A 785 25.00 27.73 12.22
N SER A 786 24.40 26.74 12.89
CA SER A 786 24.60 26.54 14.34
C SER A 786 25.00 25.11 14.70
N GLY A 787 26.30 24.88 14.86
CA GLY A 787 26.85 23.60 15.29
C GLY A 787 26.26 23.08 16.60
N GLY A 788 25.76 21.85 16.56
CA GLY A 788 25.76 20.92 17.70
C GLY A 788 24.68 21.07 18.78
N ALA A 789 23.58 21.80 18.61
CA ALA A 789 22.65 22.08 19.72
C ALA A 789 21.14 21.83 19.48
N ALA A 790 20.70 21.17 18.41
CA ALA A 790 19.27 21.09 18.08
C ALA A 790 18.77 19.69 17.66
N ALA A 791 18.97 18.67 18.50
CA ALA A 791 18.37 17.34 18.31
C ALA A 791 16.82 17.31 18.39
N PRO A 792 16.13 18.17 19.17
CA PRO A 792 14.65 18.15 19.22
C PRO A 792 13.97 18.88 18.05
N ALA A 793 14.67 19.70 17.26
CA ALA A 793 14.07 20.52 16.21
C ALA A 793 13.88 19.76 14.89
N VAL A 794 14.69 18.72 14.64
CA VAL A 794 14.67 17.91 13.40
C VAL A 794 13.35 17.16 13.23
N ALA A 795 12.77 16.66 14.31
CA ALA A 795 11.46 15.98 14.31
C ALA A 795 10.29 16.90 13.94
N PHE A 796 10.41 18.22 14.19
CA PHE A 796 9.33 19.19 13.92
C PHE A 796 9.33 19.74 12.50
N THR A 797 10.35 19.45 11.72
CA THR A 797 10.52 20.08 10.40
C THR A 797 10.14 19.16 9.25
N LEU A 798 10.34 17.84 9.37
CA LEU A 798 9.86 16.78 8.43
C LEU A 798 8.32 16.75 8.24
N VAL A 799 7.66 17.60 9.00
CA VAL A 799 6.24 17.65 9.29
C VAL A 799 5.47 18.36 8.18
N GLY A 800 6.02 19.33 7.46
CA GLY A 800 5.25 20.23 6.58
C GLY A 800 4.39 19.55 5.49
N GLY A 801 4.94 18.66 4.67
CA GLY A 801 4.19 18.03 3.57
C GLY A 801 2.99 17.17 4.03
N VAL A 802 3.13 16.51 5.17
CA VAL A 802 2.07 15.68 5.80
C VAL A 802 1.24 16.50 6.82
N ALA A 803 1.79 17.57 7.39
CA ALA A 803 1.11 18.55 8.25
C ALA A 803 0.19 19.49 7.50
N SER A 804 0.42 19.69 6.20
CA SER A 804 -0.53 20.36 5.31
C SER A 804 -1.92 19.75 5.34
N ILE A 805 -1.97 18.43 5.44
CA ILE A 805 -3.18 17.63 5.54
C ILE A 805 -3.77 17.75 6.97
N VAL A 806 -2.91 17.82 7.99
CA VAL A 806 -3.27 17.89 9.42
C VAL A 806 -3.85 19.25 9.84
N GLY A 807 -3.37 20.33 9.22
CA GLY A 807 -3.88 21.67 9.39
C GLY A 807 -5.25 21.93 8.78
N ALA A 808 -5.45 21.39 7.59
CA ALA A 808 -6.76 21.34 6.94
C ALA A 808 -7.77 20.62 7.86
N GLY A 809 -7.42 19.45 8.40
CA GLY A 809 -8.30 18.71 9.32
C GLY A 809 -8.69 19.50 10.59
N ASN A 810 -7.74 20.17 11.25
CA ASN A 810 -7.99 20.96 12.46
C ASN A 810 -8.81 22.25 12.21
N SER A 811 -8.61 22.91 11.06
CA SER A 811 -9.42 24.06 10.64
C SER A 811 -10.84 23.69 10.25
N MET A 812 -10.96 22.56 9.57
CA MET A 812 -12.24 22.02 9.10
C MET A 812 -13.08 21.54 10.29
N TRP A 813 -12.47 20.98 11.33
CA TRP A 813 -13.15 20.63 12.59
C TRP A 813 -13.80 21.82 13.31
N GLN A 814 -13.06 22.93 13.50
CA GLN A 814 -13.61 24.15 14.11
C GLN A 814 -14.71 24.77 13.24
N THR A 815 -14.61 24.62 11.90
CA THR A 815 -15.65 25.08 10.96
C THR A 815 -16.93 24.23 11.08
N LEU A 816 -16.82 22.90 11.07
CA LEU A 816 -17.92 21.94 11.17
C LEU A 816 -18.71 22.05 12.49
N THR A 817 -18.04 22.40 13.59
CA THR A 817 -18.66 22.50 14.92
C THR A 817 -19.26 23.88 15.22
N THR A 818 -18.88 24.90 14.45
CA THR A 818 -19.20 26.32 14.78
C THR A 818 -20.02 27.04 13.71
N TYR A 819 -20.01 26.61 12.44
CA TYR A 819 -20.65 27.36 11.35
C TYR A 819 -21.49 26.50 10.39
N GLU A 820 -22.75 26.88 10.19
CA GLU A 820 -23.67 26.28 9.20
C GLU A 820 -23.49 26.86 7.77
N GLN A 821 -22.44 27.64 7.50
CA GLN A 821 -22.30 28.37 6.22
C GLN A 821 -21.40 27.67 5.20
N ASN A 822 -21.76 27.80 3.92
CA ASN A 822 -21.06 27.18 2.79
C ASN A 822 -19.81 27.98 2.37
N ILE A 823 -18.64 27.42 2.62
CA ILE A 823 -17.31 27.84 2.13
C ILE A 823 -16.93 26.92 0.97
N VAL A 824 -17.51 27.18 -0.20
CA VAL A 824 -17.31 26.35 -1.41
C VAL A 824 -16.62 27.16 -2.49
N THR A 825 -15.49 26.68 -2.99
CA THR A 825 -14.72 27.33 -4.07
C THR A 825 -14.25 26.30 -5.10
N LEU A 826 -14.71 26.46 -6.35
CA LEU A 826 -14.17 25.76 -7.52
C LEU A 826 -13.43 26.77 -8.39
N ASP A 827 -12.16 26.51 -8.67
CA ASP A 827 -11.28 27.45 -9.34
C ASP A 827 -10.43 26.75 -10.41
N GLN A 828 -10.30 27.35 -11.59
CA GLN A 828 -9.41 26.83 -12.65
C GLN A 828 -9.68 25.37 -13.07
N CYS A 829 -10.93 24.92 -13.00
CA CYS A 829 -11.31 23.56 -13.36
C CYS A 829 -11.73 23.44 -14.83
N ILE A 830 -11.49 22.27 -15.43
CA ILE A 830 -11.78 21.98 -16.84
C ILE A 830 -12.73 20.80 -16.99
N GLN A 831 -13.85 21.00 -17.69
CA GLN A 831 -14.70 19.93 -18.18
C GLN A 831 -14.52 19.72 -19.68
N ALA A 832 -14.19 18.51 -20.11
CA ALA A 832 -14.05 18.13 -21.52
C ALA A 832 -14.87 16.90 -21.93
N GLY A 833 -15.16 15.97 -21.01
CA GLY A 833 -15.93 14.78 -21.34
C GLY A 833 -17.39 15.06 -21.74
N PHE A 834 -18.04 14.08 -22.37
CA PHE A 834 -19.45 14.19 -22.71
C PHE A 834 -20.32 13.98 -21.47
N ILE A 835 -21.27 14.90 -21.23
CA ILE A 835 -22.26 14.77 -20.16
C ILE A 835 -23.58 14.31 -20.78
N SER A 836 -24.02 13.12 -20.39
CA SER A 836 -25.28 12.53 -20.83
C SER A 836 -26.18 12.26 -19.64
N ALA A 837 -27.29 12.99 -19.56
CA ALA A 837 -28.34 12.79 -18.59
C ALA A 837 -29.70 12.85 -19.31
N PRO A 838 -30.76 12.25 -18.76
CA PRO A 838 -32.09 12.39 -19.34
C PRO A 838 -32.54 13.87 -19.26
N ASP A 839 -33.31 14.34 -20.24
CA ASP A 839 -33.91 15.69 -20.21
C ASP A 839 -34.91 15.77 -19.04
N GLN A 840 -34.49 16.39 -17.93
CA GLN A 840 -35.26 16.46 -16.69
C GLN A 840 -35.30 17.88 -16.09
N ALA A 841 -35.85 18.02 -14.87
CA ALA A 841 -36.08 19.26 -14.15
C ALA A 841 -34.96 20.31 -14.36
N GLU A 842 -35.35 21.55 -14.63
CA GLU A 842 -34.42 22.67 -14.87
C GLU A 842 -33.36 22.76 -13.75
N GLY A 843 -32.10 22.50 -14.09
CA GLY A 843 -30.98 22.63 -13.17
C GLY A 843 -30.37 21.32 -12.64
N ALA A 844 -30.84 20.15 -13.08
CA ALA A 844 -30.24 18.86 -12.71
C ALA A 844 -28.91 18.54 -13.44
N THR A 845 -28.57 19.26 -14.50
CA THR A 845 -27.35 19.03 -15.29
C THR A 845 -26.58 20.32 -15.51
N GLY A 846 -25.26 20.29 -15.31
CA GLY A 846 -24.38 21.43 -15.57
C GLY A 846 -22.96 21.03 -15.96
N GLY A 847 -22.30 21.82 -16.81
CA GLY A 847 -20.97 21.48 -17.31
C GLY A 847 -19.91 21.41 -16.21
N ILE A 848 -19.83 22.40 -15.33
CA ILE A 848 -18.91 22.40 -14.18
C ILE A 848 -19.60 21.82 -12.95
N VAL A 849 -20.76 22.37 -12.58
CA VAL A 849 -21.54 21.94 -11.43
C VAL A 849 -22.99 21.72 -11.79
N ALA A 850 -23.61 20.62 -11.35
CA ALA A 850 -25.05 20.45 -11.53
C ALA A 850 -25.82 21.34 -10.56
N LYS A 851 -25.62 21.17 -9.24
CA LYS A 851 -26.27 21.97 -8.22
C LYS A 851 -25.27 22.68 -7.30
N LEU A 852 -25.19 24.00 -7.47
CA LEU A 852 -24.44 24.91 -6.62
C LEU A 852 -25.38 25.50 -5.58
N ASN A 853 -25.31 25.03 -4.34
CA ASN A 853 -26.10 25.59 -3.26
C ASN A 853 -25.64 27.03 -2.92
N SER A 854 -26.43 27.71 -2.08
CA SER A 854 -26.22 29.12 -1.72
C SER A 854 -24.80 29.38 -1.22
N TYR A 855 -24.25 30.55 -1.57
CA TYR A 855 -22.87 30.95 -1.24
C TYR A 855 -21.76 30.09 -1.86
N GLY A 856 -22.07 29.24 -2.84
CA GLY A 856 -21.03 28.55 -3.61
C GLY A 856 -20.32 29.48 -4.59
N GLN A 857 -19.02 29.26 -4.83
CA GLN A 857 -18.21 30.02 -5.78
C GLN A 857 -17.62 29.11 -6.86
N ILE A 858 -17.77 29.54 -8.12
CA ILE A 858 -17.12 28.98 -9.30
C ILE A 858 -16.40 30.13 -10.00
N THR A 859 -15.08 30.06 -10.08
CA THR A 859 -14.24 31.05 -10.76
C THR A 859 -13.31 30.40 -11.75
N ASP A 860 -12.99 31.13 -12.81
CA ASP A 860 -11.89 30.78 -13.69
C ASP A 860 -12.02 29.37 -14.32
N CYS A 861 -13.25 28.87 -14.56
CA CYS A 861 -13.48 27.51 -15.05
C CYS A 861 -13.77 27.45 -16.56
N ILE A 862 -13.47 26.31 -17.18
CA ILE A 862 -13.72 26.08 -18.61
C ILE A 862 -14.57 24.83 -18.83
N ASN A 863 -15.63 24.98 -19.62
CA ASN A 863 -16.34 23.83 -20.19
C ASN A 863 -16.17 23.77 -21.72
N ILE A 864 -15.51 22.73 -22.20
CA ILE A 864 -15.37 22.40 -23.63
C ILE A 864 -16.25 21.21 -24.03
N GLY A 865 -16.78 20.45 -23.06
CA GLY A 865 -17.55 19.24 -23.28
C GLY A 865 -18.99 19.48 -23.70
N ARG A 866 -19.54 18.50 -24.43
CA ARG A 866 -20.97 18.45 -24.80
C ARG A 866 -21.84 18.09 -23.60
N GLY A 867 -23.11 18.49 -23.66
CA GLY A 867 -24.09 18.19 -22.62
C GLY A 867 -25.48 17.94 -23.15
N THR A 868 -26.47 18.31 -22.34
CA THR A 868 -27.90 18.12 -22.60
C THR A 868 -28.59 19.47 -22.83
N SER A 869 -29.60 19.50 -23.68
CA SER A 869 -30.39 20.70 -23.98
C SER A 869 -31.14 21.30 -22.78
N ALA A 870 -31.40 20.51 -21.73
CA ALA A 870 -32.01 21.00 -20.48
C ALA A 870 -30.99 21.53 -19.44
N GLY A 871 -29.69 21.39 -19.71
CA GLY A 871 -28.60 21.72 -18.78
C GLY A 871 -27.94 23.07 -19.04
N GLY A 872 -27.18 23.55 -18.07
CA GLY A 872 -26.36 24.76 -18.19
C GLY A 872 -24.91 24.47 -18.58
N HIS A 873 -24.33 25.25 -19.50
CA HIS A 873 -22.93 25.12 -19.92
C HIS A 873 -21.95 25.15 -18.74
N LEU A 874 -22.20 25.97 -17.72
CA LEU A 874 -21.35 26.05 -16.54
C LEU A 874 -22.05 25.46 -15.32
N VAL A 875 -23.27 25.88 -15.05
CA VAL A 875 -23.99 25.50 -13.83
C VAL A 875 -25.41 25.07 -14.16
N GLY A 876 -25.88 23.96 -13.61
CA GLY A 876 -27.30 23.61 -13.70
C GLY A 876 -28.15 24.59 -12.90
N TYR A 877 -28.02 24.54 -11.58
CA TYR A 877 -28.72 25.39 -10.62
C TYR A 877 -27.74 26.20 -9.78
N ALA A 878 -27.94 27.52 -9.69
CA ALA A 878 -27.19 28.42 -8.81
C ALA A 878 -28.08 28.99 -7.69
N GLY A 879 -27.77 28.67 -6.43
CA GLY A 879 -28.50 29.14 -5.25
C GLY A 879 -28.26 30.62 -4.90
N HIS A 880 -28.91 31.08 -3.82
CA HIS A 880 -28.81 32.46 -3.34
C HIS A 880 -27.36 32.86 -3.01
N ASN A 881 -26.97 34.09 -3.37
CA ASN A 881 -25.63 34.66 -3.12
C ASN A 881 -24.46 33.80 -3.67
N SER A 882 -24.74 32.88 -4.59
CA SER A 882 -23.70 32.13 -5.28
C SER A 882 -23.00 33.00 -6.31
N LEU A 883 -21.73 32.68 -6.59
CA LEU A 883 -20.83 33.43 -7.43
C LEU A 883 -20.33 32.57 -8.58
N VAL A 884 -20.65 32.93 -9.82
CA VAL A 884 -20.10 32.28 -11.02
C VAL A 884 -19.42 33.36 -11.84
N LYS A 885 -18.08 33.33 -11.87
CA LYS A 885 -17.26 34.40 -12.42
C LYS A 885 -16.16 33.92 -13.35
N ASN A 886 -15.74 34.80 -14.25
CA ASN A 886 -14.54 34.64 -15.07
C ASN A 886 -14.44 33.26 -15.74
N SER A 887 -15.53 32.74 -16.29
CA SER A 887 -15.56 31.37 -16.81
C SER A 887 -15.95 31.35 -18.28
N LEU A 888 -15.44 30.36 -18.99
CA LEU A 888 -15.55 30.24 -20.44
C LEU A 888 -16.20 28.91 -20.83
N THR A 889 -17.06 28.94 -21.84
CA THR A 889 -17.44 27.73 -22.56
C THR A 889 -17.13 27.82 -24.04
N VAL A 890 -16.50 26.77 -24.56
CA VAL A 890 -16.26 26.61 -26.01
C VAL A 890 -16.94 25.33 -26.53
N ALA A 891 -17.93 24.83 -25.78
CA ALA A 891 -18.72 23.68 -26.19
C ALA A 891 -19.52 23.98 -27.48
N PRO A 892 -19.75 22.98 -28.34
CA PRO A 892 -20.44 23.18 -29.63
C PRO A 892 -21.83 23.80 -29.48
N ALA A 893 -22.26 24.62 -30.44
CA ALA A 893 -23.56 25.26 -30.39
C ALA A 893 -24.71 24.23 -30.34
N GLY A 894 -25.75 24.52 -29.56
CA GLY A 894 -26.93 23.65 -29.41
C GLY A 894 -26.71 22.40 -28.55
N SER A 895 -25.51 22.18 -28.02
CA SER A 895 -25.25 21.07 -27.08
C SER A 895 -25.75 21.32 -25.65
N TRP A 896 -26.12 22.55 -25.32
CA TRP A 896 -26.60 22.97 -24.01
C TRP A 896 -27.77 23.95 -24.13
N GLY A 897 -28.56 24.06 -23.07
CA GLY A 897 -29.75 24.93 -23.01
C GLY A 897 -29.47 26.40 -22.73
N GLY A 898 -28.31 26.74 -22.14
CA GLY A 898 -27.92 28.09 -21.72
C GLY A 898 -26.65 28.10 -20.88
N ILE A 899 -26.14 29.27 -20.47
CA ILE A 899 -24.93 29.33 -19.61
C ILE A 899 -25.19 28.68 -18.25
N TYR A 900 -26.38 28.93 -17.72
CA TYR A 900 -26.96 28.26 -16.57
C TYR A 900 -28.38 27.80 -16.92
N ALA A 901 -28.89 26.76 -16.25
CA ALA A 901 -30.29 26.34 -16.45
C ALA A 901 -31.24 27.14 -15.56
N SER A 902 -30.92 27.32 -14.27
CA SER A 902 -31.71 28.12 -13.34
C SER A 902 -30.84 28.80 -12.27
N LYS A 903 -31.33 29.92 -11.72
CA LYS A 903 -30.66 30.65 -10.64
C LYS A 903 -31.65 31.32 -9.68
N GLU A 904 -31.24 31.49 -8.44
CA GLU A 904 -31.95 32.34 -7.47
C GLU A 904 -31.50 33.81 -7.60
N GLY A 905 -32.38 34.73 -7.18
CA GLY A 905 -32.40 36.12 -7.69
C GLY A 905 -31.10 36.91 -7.56
N ASN A 906 -30.36 36.73 -6.48
CA ASN A 906 -29.12 37.46 -6.17
C ASN A 906 -27.83 36.70 -6.52
N ALA A 907 -27.89 35.57 -7.22
CA ALA A 907 -26.70 34.92 -7.75
C ALA A 907 -25.98 35.82 -8.78
N ASP A 908 -24.68 36.04 -8.58
CA ASP A 908 -23.81 36.86 -9.43
C ASP A 908 -23.23 36.00 -10.56
N MET A 909 -23.60 36.34 -11.79
CA MET A 909 -23.21 35.65 -13.02
C MET A 909 -22.48 36.65 -13.93
N SER A 910 -21.20 36.94 -13.66
CA SER A 910 -20.46 38.01 -14.32
C SER A 910 -19.11 37.55 -14.90
N GLY A 911 -18.62 38.24 -15.93
CA GLY A 911 -17.37 37.84 -16.60
C GLY A 911 -17.45 36.45 -17.26
N LEU A 912 -18.62 36.07 -17.75
CA LEU A 912 -18.85 34.79 -18.40
C LEU A 912 -18.72 34.96 -19.92
N TYR A 913 -18.08 34.00 -20.59
CA TYR A 913 -17.80 34.07 -22.02
C TYR A 913 -18.23 32.76 -22.71
N TYR A 914 -18.60 32.85 -23.99
CA TYR A 914 -18.88 31.67 -24.79
C TYR A 914 -18.47 31.83 -26.26
N LEU A 915 -18.13 30.72 -26.91
CA LEU A 915 -17.87 30.69 -28.35
C LEU A 915 -19.18 30.84 -29.14
N ALA A 916 -19.27 31.88 -29.97
CA ALA A 916 -20.37 32.12 -30.89
C ALA A 916 -20.04 31.59 -32.30
N GLU A 917 -20.96 30.82 -32.91
CA GLU A 917 -20.80 30.34 -34.30
C GLU A 917 -21.20 31.41 -35.33
N GLU A 918 -20.48 31.48 -36.45
CA GLU A 918 -20.65 32.52 -37.49
C GLU A 918 -21.96 32.42 -38.28
N SER A 919 -22.65 31.27 -38.31
CA SER A 919 -23.73 31.01 -39.28
C SER A 919 -25.14 30.76 -38.70
N ALA A 920 -25.31 30.73 -37.38
CA ALA A 920 -26.63 30.73 -36.75
C ALA A 920 -26.85 32.08 -36.07
N ALA A 921 -27.86 32.79 -36.57
CA ALA A 921 -28.28 34.09 -36.09
C ALA A 921 -28.33 34.17 -34.55
N ARG A 922 -28.16 35.39 -34.05
CA ARG A 922 -28.55 35.93 -32.73
C ARG A 922 -30.04 35.64 -32.37
N GLN A 923 -30.53 34.43 -32.57
CA GLN A 923 -31.89 34.00 -32.28
C GLN A 923 -31.90 33.39 -30.89
N ALA A 924 -32.04 34.30 -29.93
CA ALA A 924 -32.91 34.16 -28.76
C ALA A 924 -33.09 32.74 -28.22
N ILE A 925 -32.06 32.22 -27.54
CA ILE A 925 -32.28 31.31 -26.42
C ILE A 925 -32.15 32.19 -25.17
N GLY A 926 -33.24 32.39 -24.43
CA GLY A 926 -33.35 33.37 -23.33
C GLY A 926 -32.40 33.18 -22.14
N SER A 927 -31.50 32.20 -22.20
CA SER A 927 -30.63 31.67 -21.13
C SER A 927 -29.12 31.96 -21.33
N MET A 928 -28.74 32.70 -22.38
CA MET A 928 -27.38 33.26 -22.53
C MET A 928 -27.24 34.66 -21.90
N SER A 929 -28.28 35.12 -21.19
CA SER A 929 -28.32 36.43 -20.53
C SER A 929 -27.24 36.52 -19.45
N GLY A 930 -26.28 37.43 -19.63
CA GLY A 930 -25.18 37.69 -18.69
C GLY A 930 -23.80 37.18 -19.14
N ALA A 931 -23.71 36.49 -20.29
CA ALA A 931 -22.44 36.08 -20.89
C ALA A 931 -22.14 36.80 -22.21
N THR A 932 -20.85 37.02 -22.46
CA THR A 932 -20.33 37.71 -23.64
C THR A 932 -20.03 36.69 -24.75
N PRO A 933 -20.68 36.80 -25.93
CA PRO A 933 -20.29 36.00 -27.10
C PRO A 933 -18.94 36.47 -27.64
N LEU A 934 -18.07 35.52 -27.98
CA LEU A 934 -16.81 35.77 -28.68
C LEU A 934 -16.69 34.83 -29.88
N THR A 935 -16.17 35.34 -30.99
CA THR A 935 -15.75 34.49 -32.13
C THR A 935 -14.43 33.77 -31.81
N LEU A 936 -14.05 32.78 -32.62
CA LEU A 936 -12.79 32.06 -32.44
C LEU A 936 -11.56 33.01 -32.47
N ASP A 937 -11.56 34.00 -33.37
CA ASP A 937 -10.50 35.01 -33.44
C ASP A 937 -10.49 35.93 -32.21
N GLU A 938 -11.66 36.22 -31.62
CA GLU A 938 -11.76 37.04 -30.42
C GLU A 938 -11.35 36.27 -29.15
N LEU A 939 -11.50 34.95 -29.12
CA LEU A 939 -10.95 34.12 -28.04
C LEU A 939 -9.42 34.17 -28.00
N ALA A 940 -8.77 34.45 -29.14
CA ALA A 940 -7.33 34.60 -29.24
C ALA A 940 -6.81 35.97 -28.76
N ASP A 941 -7.70 36.94 -28.49
CA ASP A 941 -7.36 38.30 -28.09
C ASP A 941 -7.65 38.52 -26.60
N SER A 942 -6.58 38.56 -25.80
CA SER A 942 -6.68 38.76 -24.34
C SER A 942 -7.39 40.04 -23.94
N SER A 943 -7.44 41.08 -24.79
CA SER A 943 -8.12 42.34 -24.49
C SER A 943 -9.65 42.21 -24.43
N LYS A 944 -10.21 41.09 -24.93
CA LYS A 944 -11.64 40.80 -24.92
C LYS A 944 -12.15 40.31 -23.57
N PHE A 945 -11.26 39.87 -22.69
CA PHE A 945 -11.59 39.28 -21.42
C PHE A 945 -11.39 40.28 -20.28
N GLN A 946 -12.48 40.80 -19.74
CA GLN A 946 -12.48 41.66 -18.56
C GLN A 946 -12.27 40.86 -17.28
N GLY A 947 -11.31 41.28 -16.45
CA GLY A 947 -11.05 40.68 -15.14
C GLY A 947 -10.20 39.39 -15.17
N TRP A 948 -9.71 38.99 -16.34
CA TRP A 948 -8.83 37.85 -16.54
C TRP A 948 -7.36 38.30 -16.57
N ASP A 949 -6.49 37.48 -15.98
CA ASP A 949 -5.06 37.77 -15.86
C ASP A 949 -4.22 36.95 -16.85
N PHE A 950 -3.76 37.62 -17.91
CA PHE A 950 -2.92 37.06 -18.98
C PHE A 950 -1.46 37.53 -18.92
N ASP A 951 -1.00 38.06 -17.78
CA ASP A 951 0.40 38.45 -17.63
C ASP A 951 1.33 37.26 -17.92
N SER A 952 2.33 37.44 -18.78
CA SER A 952 3.19 36.32 -19.21
C SER A 952 4.08 35.76 -18.11
N ASP A 953 4.35 36.55 -17.07
CA ASP A 953 5.25 36.20 -15.97
C ASP A 953 4.46 35.81 -14.71
N LYS A 954 3.26 36.36 -14.49
CA LYS A 954 2.46 36.11 -13.28
C LYS A 954 1.00 35.68 -13.53
N GLY A 955 0.56 35.68 -14.78
CA GLY A 955 -0.84 35.48 -15.14
C GLY A 955 -1.37 34.09 -14.83
N ARG A 956 -2.66 34.02 -14.49
CA ARG A 956 -3.39 32.76 -14.28
C ARG A 956 -3.74 32.06 -15.58
N TRP A 957 -3.82 32.81 -16.66
CA TRP A 957 -4.25 32.36 -17.97
C TRP A 957 -3.18 32.56 -19.02
N SER A 958 -3.13 31.64 -19.98
CA SER A 958 -2.34 31.80 -21.19
C SER A 958 -3.22 31.51 -22.41
N ILE A 959 -2.95 32.18 -23.52
CA ILE A 959 -3.54 31.84 -24.81
C ILE A 959 -2.44 31.13 -25.61
N PRO A 960 -2.66 29.90 -26.10
CA PRO A 960 -1.69 29.15 -26.89
C PRO A 960 -1.18 29.99 -28.07
N LYS A 961 0.13 29.94 -28.32
CA LYS A 961 0.79 30.68 -29.41
C LYS A 961 1.03 29.80 -30.64
N ARG A 962 0.78 28.49 -30.53
CA ARG A 962 0.98 27.49 -31.58
C ARG A 962 -0.28 26.61 -31.68
N GLY A 963 -0.52 26.05 -32.86
CA GLY A 963 -1.70 25.20 -33.12
C GLY A 963 -2.93 25.95 -33.65
N ASN A 964 -3.99 25.19 -33.94
CA ASN A 964 -5.26 25.70 -34.47
C ASN A 964 -6.29 26.02 -33.38
N ILE A 965 -5.93 25.84 -32.10
CA ILE A 965 -6.82 26.00 -30.94
C ILE A 965 -6.35 27.23 -30.16
N LEU A 966 -7.11 28.32 -30.23
CA LEU A 966 -6.68 29.64 -29.75
C LEU A 966 -7.66 30.22 -28.73
N TYR A 967 -7.86 29.52 -27.61
CA TYR A 967 -8.67 30.03 -26.49
C TYR A 967 -7.87 29.98 -25.18
N PRO A 968 -8.24 30.77 -24.15
CA PRO A 968 -7.54 30.79 -22.86
C PRO A 968 -7.49 29.41 -22.20
N ILE A 969 -6.32 29.01 -21.71
CA ILE A 969 -6.12 27.81 -20.89
C ILE A 969 -5.44 28.18 -19.57
N PRO A 970 -5.68 27.40 -18.49
CA PRO A 970 -4.98 27.62 -17.24
C PRO A 970 -3.45 27.57 -17.45
N TYR A 971 -2.74 28.53 -16.85
CA TYR A 971 -1.29 28.64 -16.94
C TYR A 971 -0.61 28.41 -15.59
N LYS A 972 -0.86 29.30 -14.63
CA LYS A 972 -0.43 29.17 -13.24
C LYS A 972 -1.64 29.01 -12.34
N SER A 973 -1.50 28.25 -11.26
CA SER A 973 -2.54 28.21 -10.25
C SER A 973 -2.58 29.56 -9.51
N ARG A 974 -3.78 30.05 -9.19
CA ARG A 974 -4.00 31.20 -8.29
C ARG A 974 -3.19 31.07 -7.00
N TYR A 975 -2.94 29.84 -6.55
CA TYR A 975 -2.26 29.59 -5.30
C TYR A 975 -0.72 29.62 -5.41
N THR A 976 -0.16 29.68 -6.61
CA THR A 976 1.32 29.72 -6.81
C THR A 976 1.90 31.13 -6.89
N VAL A 977 1.09 32.18 -6.76
CA VAL A 977 1.53 33.57 -6.90
C VAL A 977 1.83 34.17 -5.53
N ASP A 978 3.04 34.71 -5.36
CA ASP A 978 3.46 35.39 -4.14
C ASP A 978 2.76 36.78 -4.09
N ASP A 979 1.59 36.85 -3.45
CA ASP A 979 0.87 38.10 -3.19
C ASP A 979 1.55 38.87 -2.03
N GLN A 980 2.83 39.25 -2.21
CA GLN A 980 3.57 40.13 -1.30
C GLN A 980 3.51 41.61 -1.69
N ASN A 981 2.51 42.05 -2.47
CA ASN A 981 2.29 43.48 -2.76
C ASN A 981 0.86 43.93 -2.52
#